data_AF-A0A424QJR9-F1
#
_entry.id   AF-A0A424QJR9-F1
#
_cell.length_a   1.000
_cell.length_b   1.000
_cell.length_c   1.000
_cell.angle_alpha   90.00
_cell.angle_beta   90.00
_cell.angle_gamma   90.00
#
_symmetry.space_group_name_H-M   'P 1'
#
loop_
_entity.id
_entity.type
_entity.pdbx_description
1 polymer ?
#
loop_
_entity_poly.entity_id
_entity_poly.type
_entity_poly.pdbx_seq_one_letter_code
_entity_poly.pdbx_strand_id
1 'polypeptide(L)'
;MIGKYGYYKSIGQQMVMAVDSLDESTSLLVWEPKFESNYNGMSLQGDPAIKINSHPFPELLIDQQKVWTEPRIVDLSNTSFELKFEVFNLGRAFSDSVYVEVKQNFPDGSDTIYSKFVPGILNTDTVTFSIINNPENSIGQNIFEISIDLPISNIQEAEDETGNNSVDFNLNISSNSIIPIWPYNFSIIGNQYDTLRVSTINPLESINTYYFEIDTNIHFNSPFLKNQSIISEGGVVEASPYNWFNNSSGNIDSLRFLDSIVYYWRTRPDSTIIDWKTRSFQYINNKWGWGQAHYDQFKENEFLNIEYDTLNRQFNFLPTYKSITCKNYIQHIALGSEWSGTYWEVSGDIADYGGWIKPAVMIGVVDPNSLNYWKTPFVDNSTSPPSILNPNHCFGQFNGDPAVCGNTSLIGRAREQGHFMFRYDVPEQLDSLASFLSNKIPDGHYIIAYSYIPNNYGGTLLYNSPLYANWPNSLFTAFQNLGASGFTGSNQYDDGFIFFCQKGDTTTAAEVRTDSIAPGFVPSQLLEFSTSVTSSLENGRITSSIIGPSNNWKNLYWEQRALELLSADSSRLRVHGLASMLSNQKVLLLDTVFTNNDSLVDLQNIDSSFKFLQFEMETSDDSLLTPAQISRWQITYDPLPELALNPKKGWYLDSNRFQQGDSIYFSVAIENISPFNMDSLLVNYKLENRNGTINIPYPRRDSLKARALLTDTISISSKYLIDNYFMWVTANPIIGTEKDQPEQFYFNNLAQTNFFVFKDNTNPILDVTFDGVHILNNDIVSPNPFIVIELDDENPFLILSENIDTANFQIEILSPNSNAWQRINFFNNVTPNLEWFINEEENKFTIEYHPTFTEDGTYTLRVQGQDKSGNSSGDEPYEIQFEVIQKSSISNIYNYPNPFSTKTHFAFTLTGSKIPDKLEIQILNVRGRLVKQISLTDNQVIRIGNNITEYFWDGKDEFGDPLANGIYLYRVISEIENEAIDHRDTQGDKAFTKGWGKMYLIR
;
A
#
# COMPACT_ATOMS: atom_id res chain seq x y z
N MET A 1 32.77 18.36 -32.19
CA MET A 1 32.20 18.34 -33.55
C MET A 1 31.72 16.96 -34.01
N ILE A 2 32.40 15.86 -33.64
CA ILE A 2 32.07 14.50 -34.12
C ILE A 2 30.63 14.08 -33.75
N GLY A 3 30.16 14.32 -32.53
CA GLY A 3 28.81 13.89 -32.10
C GLY A 3 27.63 14.63 -32.77
N LYS A 4 27.73 15.94 -33.04
CA LYS A 4 26.61 16.74 -33.57
C LYS A 4 26.51 16.73 -35.10
N TYR A 5 27.66 16.74 -35.79
CA TYR A 5 27.70 16.86 -37.25
C TYR A 5 28.12 15.55 -37.96
N GLY A 6 28.79 14.63 -37.24
CA GLY A 6 29.27 13.35 -37.76
C GLY A 6 28.36 12.15 -37.47
N TYR A 7 27.20 12.34 -36.83
CA TYR A 7 26.24 11.26 -36.58
C TYR A 7 25.78 10.64 -37.92
N TYR A 8 25.68 9.31 -38.04
CA TYR A 8 25.50 8.52 -39.28
C TYR A 8 26.64 8.46 -40.28
N LYS A 9 27.68 9.26 -40.09
CA LYS A 9 28.80 9.30 -41.02
C LYS A 9 29.74 8.14 -40.74
N SER A 10 30.30 7.54 -41.80
CA SER A 10 31.37 6.56 -41.61
C SER A 10 32.59 7.23 -41.00
N ILE A 11 33.49 6.44 -40.41
CA ILE A 11 34.74 6.93 -39.84
C ILE A 11 35.49 7.81 -40.85
N GLY A 12 35.56 7.38 -42.12
CA GLY A 12 36.19 8.16 -43.19
C GLY A 12 35.53 9.51 -43.46
N GLN A 13 34.20 9.57 -43.46
CA GLN A 13 33.48 10.84 -43.63
C GLN A 13 33.71 11.78 -42.44
N GLN A 14 33.77 11.24 -41.22
CA GLN A 14 34.06 12.05 -40.03
C GLN A 14 35.50 12.57 -40.04
N MET A 15 36.45 11.79 -40.56
CA MET A 15 37.85 12.21 -40.71
C MET A 15 37.99 13.33 -41.74
N VAL A 16 37.29 13.24 -42.88
CA VAL A 16 37.22 14.33 -43.86
C VAL A 16 36.67 15.60 -43.20
N MET A 17 35.56 15.51 -42.48
CA MET A 17 34.99 16.66 -41.78
C MET A 17 35.95 17.27 -40.73
N ALA A 18 36.73 16.43 -40.05
CA ALA A 18 37.75 16.90 -39.10
C ALA A 18 38.92 17.58 -39.82
N VAL A 19 39.37 17.02 -40.95
CA VAL A 19 40.41 17.63 -41.80
C VAL A 19 39.93 18.96 -42.38
N ASP A 20 38.72 19.01 -42.95
CA ASP A 20 38.12 20.25 -43.48
C ASP A 20 38.00 21.32 -42.40
N SER A 21 37.55 20.96 -41.20
CA SER A 21 37.47 21.89 -40.07
C SER A 21 38.84 22.37 -39.60
N LEU A 22 39.84 21.48 -39.58
CA LEU A 22 41.21 21.87 -39.23
C LEU A 22 41.80 22.77 -40.31
N ASP A 23 41.59 22.48 -41.58
CA ASP A 23 42.04 23.28 -42.73
C ASP A 23 41.39 24.67 -42.70
N GLU A 24 40.09 24.75 -42.47
CA GLU A 24 39.38 26.03 -42.30
C GLU A 24 39.98 26.85 -41.12
N SER A 25 40.23 26.20 -39.99
CA SER A 25 40.82 26.85 -38.79
C SER A 25 42.29 27.24 -38.95
N THR A 26 43.02 26.58 -39.86
CA THR A 26 44.45 26.80 -40.13
C THR A 26 44.71 27.56 -41.43
N SER A 27 43.66 27.91 -42.18
CA SER A 27 43.72 28.57 -43.50
C SER A 27 44.49 29.90 -43.54
N LEU A 28 44.65 30.57 -42.39
CA LEU A 28 45.40 31.83 -42.25
C LEU A 28 46.84 31.63 -41.73
N LEU A 29 47.23 30.42 -41.37
CA LEU A 29 48.58 30.08 -40.92
C LEU A 29 49.45 29.74 -42.13
N VAL A 30 50.72 30.15 -42.11
CA VAL A 30 51.69 29.76 -43.13
C VAL A 30 51.84 28.24 -43.08
N TRP A 31 51.77 27.59 -44.25
CA TRP A 31 51.90 26.14 -44.41
C TRP A 31 53.08 25.57 -43.59
N GLU A 32 52.81 24.63 -42.69
CA GLU A 32 53.81 23.86 -41.95
C GLU A 32 53.67 22.35 -42.24
N PRO A 33 54.78 21.62 -42.49
CA PRO A 33 54.77 20.17 -42.75
C PRO A 33 54.09 19.32 -41.67
N LYS A 34 53.97 19.85 -40.44
CA LYS A 34 53.31 19.16 -39.33
C LYS A 34 51.81 18.97 -39.55
N PHE A 35 51.13 19.93 -40.19
CA PHE A 35 49.69 19.82 -40.48
C PHE A 35 49.42 18.81 -41.58
N GLU A 36 50.19 18.87 -42.67
CA GLU A 36 50.12 17.90 -43.77
C GLU A 36 50.43 16.46 -43.30
N SER A 37 51.43 16.29 -42.44
CA SER A 37 51.75 15.00 -41.83
C SER A 37 50.58 14.47 -40.98
N ASN A 38 49.86 15.35 -40.28
CA ASN A 38 48.71 14.97 -39.47
C ASN A 38 47.50 14.60 -40.35
N TYR A 39 47.20 15.35 -41.41
CA TYR A 39 46.13 15.04 -42.37
C TYR A 39 46.37 13.71 -43.11
N ASN A 40 47.61 13.48 -43.55
CA ASN A 40 48.02 12.22 -44.16
C ASN A 40 48.00 11.07 -43.15
N GLY A 41 48.44 11.32 -41.91
CA GLY A 41 48.37 10.35 -40.83
C GLY A 41 46.96 9.92 -40.49
N MET A 42 46.01 10.87 -40.43
CA MET A 42 44.59 10.58 -40.28
C MET A 42 44.13 9.68 -41.42
N SER A 43 44.42 10.01 -42.68
CA SER A 43 44.02 9.21 -43.86
C SER A 43 44.49 7.74 -43.85
N LEU A 44 45.46 7.38 -43.01
CA LEU A 44 46.01 6.03 -42.86
C LEU A 44 45.44 5.25 -41.65
N GLN A 45 44.58 5.86 -40.83
CA GLN A 45 44.05 5.26 -39.61
C GLN A 45 42.59 4.83 -39.76
N GLY A 46 42.34 3.53 -39.64
CA GLY A 46 40.99 2.94 -39.62
C GLY A 46 40.44 2.58 -41.00
N ASP A 47 39.33 1.84 -41.00
CA ASP A 47 38.59 1.55 -42.23
C ASP A 47 37.54 2.66 -42.48
N PRO A 48 37.66 3.42 -43.58
CA PRO A 48 36.78 4.55 -43.87
C PRO A 48 35.34 4.15 -44.16
N ALA A 49 35.06 2.86 -44.44
CA ALA A 49 33.73 2.33 -44.70
C ALA A 49 32.96 1.95 -43.41
N ILE A 50 33.67 1.76 -42.28
CA ILE A 50 33.03 1.39 -41.02
C ILE A 50 32.16 2.55 -40.53
N LYS A 51 30.90 2.24 -40.20
CA LYS A 51 29.99 3.11 -39.46
C LYS A 51 29.93 2.63 -38.03
N ILE A 52 30.03 3.58 -37.09
CA ILE A 52 29.81 3.30 -35.67
C ILE A 52 28.31 3.02 -35.49
N ASN A 53 27.98 2.08 -34.59
CA ASN A 53 26.59 1.77 -34.26
C ASN A 53 25.85 3.05 -33.85
N SER A 54 24.86 3.46 -34.64
CA SER A 54 24.15 4.74 -34.51
C SER A 54 22.66 4.54 -34.79
N HIS A 55 21.81 5.13 -33.94
CA HIS A 55 20.36 4.87 -33.89
C HIS A 55 19.56 6.15 -34.22
N PRO A 56 18.52 6.11 -35.09
CA PRO A 56 17.84 7.30 -35.63
C PRO A 56 17.20 8.17 -34.56
N PHE A 57 16.71 7.50 -33.53
CA PHE A 57 15.94 8.06 -32.45
C PHE A 57 16.56 7.67 -31.09
N PRO A 58 16.33 8.45 -30.03
CA PRO A 58 16.54 8.01 -28.65
C PRO A 58 15.79 6.71 -28.36
N GLU A 59 16.24 5.99 -27.33
CA GLU A 59 15.54 4.79 -26.87
C GLU A 59 15.70 4.68 -25.35
N LEU A 60 14.67 5.10 -24.62
CA LEU A 60 14.63 5.15 -23.17
C LEU A 60 14.18 3.81 -22.61
N LEU A 61 14.90 3.35 -21.59
CA LEU A 61 14.63 2.09 -20.92
C LEU A 61 14.73 2.29 -19.41
N ILE A 62 13.76 1.75 -18.68
CA ILE A 62 13.84 1.61 -17.22
C ILE A 62 13.99 0.13 -16.88
N ASP A 63 15.02 -0.19 -16.08
CA ASP A 63 15.23 -1.55 -15.57
C ASP A 63 14.63 -1.68 -14.17
N GLN A 64 13.70 -2.63 -13.99
CA GLN A 64 13.08 -2.93 -12.70
C GLN A 64 14.10 -3.23 -11.59
N GLN A 65 15.23 -3.85 -11.94
CA GLN A 65 16.29 -4.20 -10.99
C GLN A 65 17.08 -2.98 -10.52
N LYS A 66 16.93 -1.84 -11.21
CA LYS A 66 17.59 -0.57 -10.91
C LYS A 66 16.62 0.45 -10.32
N VAL A 67 15.55 0.00 -9.66
CA VAL A 67 14.66 0.84 -8.84
C VAL A 67 14.88 0.51 -7.36
N TRP A 68 15.06 1.53 -6.51
CA TRP A 68 15.26 1.36 -5.07
C TRP A 68 14.79 2.57 -4.27
N THR A 69 14.70 2.42 -2.95
CA THR A 69 14.39 3.50 -2.02
C THR A 69 15.56 3.84 -1.10
N GLU A 70 15.61 5.07 -0.64
CA GLU A 70 16.51 5.51 0.43
C GLU A 70 15.71 6.20 1.55
N PRO A 71 15.64 5.60 2.76
CA PRO A 71 16.26 4.34 3.16
C PRO A 71 15.69 3.09 2.45
N ARG A 72 16.48 2.01 2.36
CA ARG A 72 16.10 0.74 1.70
C ARG A 72 14.88 0.07 2.35
N ILE A 73 14.73 0.25 3.64
CA ILE A 73 13.54 -0.15 4.40
C ILE A 73 12.82 1.15 4.74
N VAL A 74 11.60 1.30 4.24
CA VAL A 74 10.76 2.47 4.50
C VAL A 74 9.78 2.13 5.62
N ASP A 75 9.83 2.94 6.67
CA ASP A 75 8.89 2.89 7.78
C ASP A 75 8.27 4.27 8.02
N LEU A 76 7.27 4.35 8.90
CA LEU A 76 6.62 5.61 9.25
C LEU A 76 7.42 6.52 10.19
N SER A 77 8.69 6.19 10.51
CA SER A 77 9.52 7.10 11.33
C SER A 77 9.88 8.36 10.56
N ASN A 78 9.85 8.31 9.21
CA ASN A 78 10.13 9.42 8.32
C ASN A 78 8.85 9.87 7.58
N THR A 79 8.60 11.17 7.54
CA THR A 79 7.47 11.79 6.83
C THR A 79 7.63 11.76 5.30
N SER A 80 8.82 11.42 4.81
CA SER A 80 9.12 11.24 3.38
C SER A 80 10.34 10.33 3.19
N PHE A 81 10.46 9.69 2.03
CA PHE A 81 11.64 8.93 1.61
C PHE A 81 11.97 9.21 0.14
N GLU A 82 13.17 8.83 -0.30
CA GLU A 82 13.57 9.00 -1.70
C GLU A 82 13.31 7.71 -2.49
N LEU A 83 12.56 7.81 -3.60
CA LEU A 83 12.48 6.77 -4.63
C LEU A 83 13.47 7.12 -5.73
N LYS A 84 14.35 6.16 -6.07
CA LYS A 84 15.43 6.33 -7.05
C LYS A 84 15.35 5.25 -8.11
N PHE A 85 15.59 5.63 -9.35
CA PHE A 85 15.73 4.68 -10.44
C PHE A 85 16.72 5.16 -11.50
N GLU A 86 17.41 4.21 -12.12
CA GLU A 86 18.27 4.48 -13.28
C GLU A 86 17.46 4.40 -14.58
N VAL A 87 17.67 5.37 -15.45
CA VAL A 87 17.11 5.38 -16.80
C VAL A 87 18.26 5.32 -17.80
N PHE A 88 18.12 4.44 -18.79
CA PHE A 88 19.09 4.24 -19.85
C PHE A 88 18.60 4.86 -21.16
N ASN A 89 19.50 5.45 -21.93
CA ASN A 89 19.26 5.80 -23.33
C ASN A 89 20.13 4.91 -24.22
N LEU A 90 19.53 3.91 -24.85
CA LEU A 90 20.19 2.95 -25.74
C LEU A 90 20.35 3.49 -27.17
N GLY A 91 19.68 4.59 -27.49
CA GLY A 91 19.60 5.16 -28.82
C GLY A 91 20.42 6.44 -28.99
N ARG A 92 19.84 7.40 -29.71
CA ARG A 92 20.44 8.71 -29.92
C ARG A 92 20.39 9.58 -28.66
N ALA A 93 21.50 10.19 -28.31
CA ALA A 93 21.54 11.23 -27.29
C ALA A 93 20.72 12.46 -27.71
N PHE A 94 19.93 13.01 -26.78
CA PHE A 94 19.15 14.24 -26.93
C PHE A 94 19.42 15.20 -25.77
N SER A 95 19.16 16.49 -25.98
CA SER A 95 19.43 17.55 -25.00
C SER A 95 18.18 18.13 -24.34
N ASP A 96 17.02 17.92 -24.94
CA ASP A 96 15.76 18.47 -24.43
C ASP A 96 15.30 17.70 -23.20
N SER A 97 14.51 18.33 -22.34
CA SER A 97 14.00 17.69 -21.13
C SER A 97 12.92 16.65 -21.45
N VAL A 98 12.88 15.56 -20.70
CA VAL A 98 11.88 14.51 -20.79
C VAL A 98 10.97 14.52 -19.56
N TYR A 99 9.68 14.22 -19.76
CA TYR A 99 8.71 14.15 -18.68
C TYR A 99 8.83 12.80 -17.97
N VAL A 100 8.79 12.81 -16.64
CA VAL A 100 8.83 11.59 -15.82
C VAL A 100 7.68 11.64 -14.84
N GLU A 101 6.94 10.55 -14.78
CA GLU A 101 5.80 10.37 -13.87
C GLU A 101 6.04 9.12 -13.00
N VAL A 102 5.75 9.27 -11.71
CA VAL A 102 5.70 8.20 -10.73
C VAL A 102 4.31 8.22 -10.13
N LYS A 103 3.51 7.20 -10.43
CA LYS A 103 2.21 7.00 -9.82
C LYS A 103 2.33 5.97 -8.71
N GLN A 104 2.03 6.37 -7.49
CA GLN A 104 1.99 5.51 -6.31
C GLN A 104 0.55 5.04 -6.09
N ASN A 105 0.29 3.76 -6.25
CA ASN A 105 -0.95 3.13 -5.82
C ASN A 105 -0.79 2.62 -4.38
N PHE A 106 -1.68 3.07 -3.50
CA PHE A 106 -1.71 2.71 -2.10
C PHE A 106 -2.44 1.37 -1.86
N PRO A 107 -2.16 0.69 -0.74
CA PRO A 107 -2.85 -0.55 -0.34
C PRO A 107 -4.37 -0.44 -0.19
N ASP A 108 -4.88 0.75 0.11
CA ASP A 108 -6.32 1.02 0.24
C ASP A 108 -7.04 1.21 -1.11
N GLY A 109 -6.29 1.15 -2.21
CA GLY A 109 -6.77 1.35 -3.58
C GLY A 109 -6.80 2.82 -4.04
N SER A 110 -6.38 3.78 -3.19
CA SER A 110 -6.16 5.16 -3.61
C SER A 110 -4.83 5.33 -4.36
N ASP A 111 -4.64 6.42 -5.09
CA ASP A 111 -3.39 6.71 -5.78
C ASP A 111 -2.88 8.15 -5.54
N THR A 112 -1.61 8.39 -5.85
CA THR A 112 -0.99 9.73 -5.86
C THR A 112 0.05 9.80 -6.95
N ILE A 113 0.09 10.93 -7.66
CA ILE A 113 1.00 11.13 -8.79
C ILE A 113 2.07 12.15 -8.43
N TYR A 114 3.32 11.79 -8.67
CA TYR A 114 4.49 12.66 -8.61
C TYR A 114 5.06 12.81 -10.02
N SER A 115 5.31 14.03 -10.47
CA SER A 115 5.90 14.23 -11.80
C SER A 115 6.84 15.43 -11.84
N LYS A 116 7.81 15.37 -12.76
CA LYS A 116 8.74 16.46 -13.06
C LYS A 116 9.38 16.28 -14.44
N PHE A 117 9.89 17.37 -15.00
CA PHE A 117 10.79 17.31 -16.15
C PHE A 117 12.23 17.06 -15.68
N VAL A 118 12.92 16.11 -16.32
CA VAL A 118 14.35 15.86 -16.12
C VAL A 118 15.14 16.26 -17.37
N PRO A 119 16.39 16.72 -17.24
CA PRO A 119 17.25 17.01 -18.39
C PRO A 119 17.42 15.80 -19.31
N GLY A 120 17.79 16.04 -20.57
CA GLY A 120 17.95 14.99 -21.56
C GLY A 120 18.96 13.92 -21.15
N ILE A 121 18.54 12.65 -21.21
CA ILE A 121 19.29 11.50 -20.75
C ILE A 121 20.22 11.04 -21.88
N LEU A 122 21.53 11.18 -21.68
CA LEU A 122 22.52 10.91 -22.73
C LEU A 122 22.85 9.42 -22.87
N ASN A 123 23.11 8.72 -21.76
CA ASN A 123 23.46 7.30 -21.74
C ASN A 123 22.82 6.62 -20.51
N THR A 124 23.10 7.15 -19.31
CA THR A 124 22.46 6.71 -18.07
C THR A 124 22.37 7.89 -17.13
N ASP A 125 21.23 8.06 -16.47
CA ASP A 125 21.05 9.03 -15.39
C ASP A 125 20.19 8.45 -14.27
N THR A 126 20.34 8.97 -13.06
CA THR A 126 19.54 8.55 -11.89
C THR A 126 18.50 9.60 -11.59
N VAL A 127 17.23 9.21 -11.64
CA VAL A 127 16.11 10.09 -11.30
C VAL A 127 15.66 9.83 -9.86
N THR A 128 15.56 10.89 -9.07
CA THR A 128 15.13 10.84 -7.67
C THR A 128 13.79 11.57 -7.47
N PHE A 129 12.83 10.93 -6.81
CA PHE A 129 11.60 11.55 -6.32
C PHE A 129 11.56 11.53 -4.79
N SER A 130 11.12 12.62 -4.18
CA SER A 130 10.81 12.66 -2.75
C SER A 130 9.34 12.28 -2.58
N ILE A 131 9.09 11.12 -2.00
CA ILE A 131 7.76 10.54 -1.80
C ILE A 131 7.30 10.87 -0.39
N ILE A 132 6.09 11.41 -0.26
CA ILE A 132 5.49 11.71 1.04
C ILE A 132 4.97 10.39 1.63
N ASN A 133 5.33 10.13 2.89
CA ASN A 133 4.95 8.92 3.60
C ASN A 133 3.86 9.26 4.61
N ASN A 134 2.59 9.04 4.23
CA ASN A 134 1.44 9.32 5.09
C ASN A 134 1.00 8.04 5.81
N PRO A 135 1.02 8.01 7.16
CA PRO A 135 0.54 6.87 7.95
C PRO A 135 -0.87 6.37 7.63
N GLU A 136 -1.76 7.20 7.09
CA GLU A 136 -3.14 6.75 6.87
C GLU A 136 -3.27 5.85 5.64
N ASN A 137 -2.47 6.09 4.60
CA ASN A 137 -2.65 5.44 3.29
C ASN A 137 -1.38 4.71 2.81
N SER A 138 -0.19 5.15 3.23
CA SER A 138 1.08 4.59 2.75
C SER A 138 1.43 3.24 3.37
N ILE A 139 0.65 2.72 4.32
CA ILE A 139 0.99 1.50 5.06
C ILE A 139 0.54 0.24 4.32
N GLY A 140 1.49 -0.67 4.05
CA GLY A 140 1.27 -1.92 3.31
C GLY A 140 2.00 -1.94 1.96
N GLN A 141 1.56 -2.80 1.04
CA GLN A 141 2.16 -2.91 -0.31
C GLN A 141 1.78 -1.73 -1.21
N ASN A 142 2.71 -0.81 -1.39
CA ASN A 142 2.61 0.28 -2.35
C ASN A 142 3.16 -0.19 -3.70
N ILE A 143 2.46 0.11 -4.78
CA ILE A 143 2.89 -0.17 -6.15
C ILE A 143 3.25 1.17 -6.79
N PHE A 144 4.51 1.34 -7.19
CA PHE A 144 4.98 2.51 -7.90
C PHE A 144 5.06 2.19 -9.39
N GLU A 145 4.11 2.71 -10.16
CA GLU A 145 4.13 2.72 -11.63
C GLU A 145 5.03 3.90 -12.07
N ILE A 146 6.21 3.59 -12.57
CA ILE A 146 7.20 4.58 -13.00
C ILE A 146 7.16 4.64 -14.51
N SER A 147 7.10 5.83 -15.09
CA SER A 147 7.11 6.02 -16.54
C SER A 147 7.93 7.25 -16.96
N ILE A 148 8.57 7.14 -18.12
CA ILE A 148 9.33 8.22 -18.75
C ILE A 148 8.83 8.47 -20.17
N ASP A 149 8.78 9.73 -20.56
CA ASP A 149 8.13 10.21 -21.80
C ASP A 149 6.65 9.80 -21.93
N LEU A 150 6.02 9.45 -20.81
CA LEU A 150 4.62 9.09 -20.69
C LEU A 150 4.01 9.77 -19.46
N PRO A 151 2.69 10.06 -19.45
CA PRO A 151 1.76 9.98 -20.59
C PRO A 151 1.98 11.08 -21.63
N ILE A 152 2.85 12.06 -21.35
CA ILE A 152 3.20 13.15 -22.27
C ILE A 152 4.47 12.77 -23.03
N SER A 153 4.29 12.19 -24.22
CA SER A 153 5.42 11.93 -25.13
C SER A 153 5.81 13.19 -25.89
N ASN A 154 7.02 13.66 -25.60
CA ASN A 154 7.62 14.81 -26.26
C ASN A 154 8.81 14.41 -27.13
N ILE A 155 9.29 13.17 -27.03
CA ILE A 155 10.48 12.68 -27.71
C ILE A 155 10.07 11.48 -28.57
N GLN A 156 10.33 11.58 -29.87
CA GLN A 156 10.15 10.44 -30.74
C GLN A 156 11.23 9.39 -30.45
N GLU A 157 10.83 8.26 -29.86
CA GLU A 157 11.69 7.09 -29.59
C GLU A 157 11.79 6.15 -30.81
N ALA A 158 12.72 5.19 -30.77
CA ALA A 158 12.87 4.22 -31.87
C ALA A 158 11.77 3.15 -31.81
N GLU A 159 11.41 2.69 -30.61
CA GLU A 159 10.44 1.62 -30.36
C GLU A 159 9.42 2.02 -29.26
N ASP A 160 8.61 3.05 -29.54
CA ASP A 160 7.58 3.59 -28.62
C ASP A 160 6.47 2.57 -28.27
N GLU A 161 6.34 1.49 -29.05
CA GLU A 161 5.30 0.47 -28.89
C GLU A 161 5.65 -0.63 -27.86
N THR A 162 6.85 -0.60 -27.25
CA THR A 162 7.39 -1.73 -26.48
C THR A 162 7.23 -1.63 -24.96
N GLY A 163 6.71 -0.52 -24.42
CA GLY A 163 6.43 -0.34 -22.99
C GLY A 163 7.68 -0.40 -22.09
N ASN A 164 8.86 -0.30 -22.69
CA ASN A 164 10.17 -0.36 -22.04
C ASN A 164 10.53 0.93 -21.26
N ASN A 165 9.79 2.01 -21.52
CA ASN A 165 9.87 3.28 -20.82
C ASN A 165 8.97 3.32 -19.56
N SER A 166 8.43 2.16 -19.12
CA SER A 166 7.67 2.06 -17.87
C SER A 166 7.98 0.79 -17.08
N VAL A 167 7.84 0.85 -15.75
CA VAL A 167 8.07 -0.28 -14.85
C VAL A 167 7.30 -0.16 -13.54
N ASP A 168 6.93 -1.30 -12.95
CA ASP A 168 6.31 -1.38 -11.64
C ASP A 168 7.33 -1.75 -10.55
N PHE A 169 7.33 -0.99 -9.46
CA PHE A 169 8.14 -1.26 -8.26
C PHE A 169 7.26 -1.42 -7.03
N ASN A 170 7.30 -2.61 -6.41
CA ASN A 170 6.50 -2.94 -5.24
C ASN A 170 7.31 -2.70 -3.96
N LEU A 171 6.79 -1.87 -3.06
CA LEU A 171 7.41 -1.56 -1.76
C LEU A 171 6.42 -1.81 -0.63
N ASN A 172 6.79 -2.66 0.32
CA ASN A 172 6.01 -2.81 1.55
C ASN A 172 6.49 -1.80 2.60
N ILE A 173 5.65 -0.82 2.94
CA ILE A 173 5.94 0.14 3.99
C ILE A 173 5.36 -0.40 5.29
N SER A 174 6.25 -0.66 6.26
CA SER A 174 5.88 -1.21 7.56
C SER A 174 5.87 -0.11 8.63
N SER A 175 5.13 -0.31 9.70
CA SER A 175 5.16 0.60 10.85
C SER A 175 5.02 -0.16 12.15
N ASN A 176 5.70 0.33 13.17
CA ASN A 176 5.45 0.00 14.57
C ASN A 176 4.15 0.65 15.11
N SER A 177 3.40 1.39 14.29
CA SER A 177 2.16 2.03 14.68
C SER A 177 1.04 1.02 14.89
N ILE A 178 0.04 1.45 15.66
CA ILE A 178 -1.16 0.68 15.99
C ILE A 178 -2.38 1.47 15.58
N ILE A 179 -3.43 0.79 15.17
CA ILE A 179 -4.68 1.42 14.76
C ILE A 179 -5.78 1.00 15.74
N PRO A 180 -6.50 1.94 16.37
CA PRO A 180 -7.73 1.68 17.10
C PRO A 180 -8.80 1.06 16.19
N ILE A 181 -9.14 -0.21 16.45
CA ILE A 181 -10.10 -0.97 15.63
C ILE A 181 -11.43 -1.23 16.35
N TRP A 182 -11.51 -1.15 17.68
CA TRP A 182 -12.80 -1.18 18.40
C TRP A 182 -12.69 -0.54 19.79
N PRO A 183 -13.64 0.31 20.22
CA PRO A 183 -14.73 0.92 19.45
C PRO A 183 -14.24 1.87 18.34
N TYR A 184 -15.00 1.98 17.26
CA TYR A 184 -14.68 2.89 16.14
C TYR A 184 -14.79 4.37 16.53
N ASN A 185 -14.20 5.26 15.75
CA ASN A 185 -14.32 6.70 16.00
C ASN A 185 -15.78 7.16 15.89
N PHE A 186 -16.22 7.98 16.84
CA PHE A 186 -17.58 8.48 16.99
C PHE A 186 -18.65 7.38 17.04
N SER A 187 -18.28 6.14 17.32
CA SER A 187 -19.24 5.04 17.34
C SER A 187 -20.19 5.13 18.53
N ILE A 188 -21.39 4.60 18.35
CA ILE A 188 -22.31 4.27 19.44
C ILE A 188 -22.13 2.77 19.73
N ILE A 189 -21.83 2.44 20.98
CA ILE A 189 -21.71 1.04 21.43
C ILE A 189 -22.89 0.65 22.32
N GLY A 190 -23.36 -0.58 22.14
CA GLY A 190 -24.51 -1.12 22.85
C GLY A 190 -24.20 -1.82 24.17
N ASN A 191 -22.93 -2.15 24.43
CA ASN A 191 -22.50 -2.96 25.57
C ASN A 191 -22.00 -2.09 26.73
N GLN A 192 -22.47 -2.36 27.96
CA GLN A 192 -22.04 -1.62 29.15
C GLN A 192 -20.58 -1.90 29.56
N TYR A 193 -20.08 -3.08 29.22
CA TYR A 193 -18.70 -3.51 29.40
C TYR A 193 -18.19 -3.97 28.03
N ASP A 194 -17.10 -3.39 27.56
CA ASP A 194 -16.48 -3.79 26.30
C ASP A 194 -14.95 -3.66 26.38
N THR A 195 -14.27 -4.47 25.58
CA THR A 195 -12.81 -4.51 25.49
C THR A 195 -12.37 -3.55 24.39
N LEU A 196 -11.42 -2.67 24.70
CA LEU A 196 -10.81 -1.83 23.67
C LEU A 196 -9.80 -2.66 22.88
N ARG A 197 -9.84 -2.58 21.55
CA ARG A 197 -8.99 -3.35 20.64
C ARG A 197 -8.25 -2.44 19.69
N VAL A 198 -6.99 -2.75 19.51
CA VAL A 198 -6.11 -2.14 18.51
C VAL A 198 -5.49 -3.26 17.71
N SER A 199 -5.22 -3.02 16.43
CA SER A 199 -4.40 -3.94 15.62
C SER A 199 -3.07 -3.28 15.37
N THR A 200 -1.99 -4.05 15.50
CA THR A 200 -0.77 -3.70 14.78
C THR A 200 -1.04 -3.88 13.29
N ILE A 201 -0.30 -3.12 12.48
CA ILE A 201 -0.37 -3.23 11.03
C ILE A 201 0.21 -4.56 10.56
N ASN A 202 1.39 -4.91 11.09
CA ASN A 202 2.01 -6.20 10.83
C ASN A 202 1.57 -7.18 11.93
N PRO A 203 0.77 -8.22 11.61
CA PRO A 203 0.26 -9.15 12.63
C PRO A 203 1.36 -10.00 13.28
N LEU A 204 2.55 -10.05 12.69
CA LEU A 204 3.72 -10.81 13.17
C LEU A 204 4.77 -9.92 13.84
N GLU A 205 4.38 -8.72 14.28
CA GLU A 205 5.27 -7.85 15.04
C GLU A 205 5.82 -8.55 16.29
N SER A 206 7.07 -8.22 16.60
CA SER A 206 7.71 -8.70 17.82
C SER A 206 7.02 -8.17 19.08
N ILE A 207 7.28 -8.81 20.22
CA ILE A 207 6.68 -8.43 21.50
C ILE A 207 6.97 -6.96 21.84
N ASN A 208 5.91 -6.20 22.16
CA ASN A 208 5.99 -4.79 22.58
C ASN A 208 5.01 -4.51 23.73
N THR A 209 5.20 -3.38 24.41
CA THR A 209 4.27 -2.86 25.42
C THR A 209 3.36 -1.81 24.78
N TYR A 210 2.06 -1.91 25.02
CA TYR A 210 1.04 -0.99 24.53
C TYR A 210 0.35 -0.30 25.70
N TYR A 211 0.21 1.02 25.62
CA TYR A 211 -0.43 1.83 26.64
C TYR A 211 -1.81 2.25 26.17
N PHE A 212 -2.80 2.12 27.04
CA PHE A 212 -4.18 2.53 26.81
C PHE A 212 -4.60 3.52 27.89
N GLU A 213 -5.32 4.56 27.48
CA GLU A 213 -5.97 5.51 28.39
C GLU A 213 -7.39 5.78 27.92
N ILE A 214 -8.30 5.96 28.88
CA ILE A 214 -9.69 6.33 28.62
C ILE A 214 -10.17 7.34 29.65
N ASP A 215 -10.91 8.35 29.18
CA ASP A 215 -11.45 9.42 29.98
C ASP A 215 -12.80 9.92 29.43
N THR A 216 -13.50 10.79 30.15
CA THR A 216 -14.73 11.47 29.71
C THR A 216 -14.48 12.87 29.14
N ASN A 217 -13.22 13.30 29.04
CA ASN A 217 -12.84 14.54 28.36
C ASN A 217 -11.62 14.32 27.45
N ILE A 218 -11.44 15.19 26.46
CA ILE A 218 -10.36 15.07 25.47
C ILE A 218 -8.96 15.37 26.05
N HIS A 219 -8.89 16.02 27.21
CA HIS A 219 -7.64 16.42 27.86
C HIS A 219 -7.06 15.34 28.79
N PHE A 220 -7.76 14.22 28.97
CA PHE A 220 -7.33 13.11 29.83
C PHE A 220 -6.95 13.56 31.24
N ASN A 221 -7.82 14.37 31.87
CA ASN A 221 -7.60 14.92 33.21
C ASN A 221 -8.84 14.90 34.12
N SER A 222 -9.88 14.15 33.75
CA SER A 222 -11.09 14.02 34.56
C SER A 222 -10.91 12.98 35.69
N PRO A 223 -11.79 12.97 36.71
CA PRO A 223 -11.80 11.93 37.74
C PRO A 223 -12.05 10.50 37.19
N PHE A 224 -12.54 10.36 35.96
CA PHE A 224 -12.75 9.06 35.31
C PHE A 224 -11.48 8.48 34.67
N LEU A 225 -10.40 9.25 34.55
CA LEU A 225 -9.17 8.83 33.86
C LEU A 225 -8.68 7.46 34.35
N LYS A 226 -8.63 6.52 33.40
CA LYS A 226 -8.20 5.14 33.60
C LYS A 226 -7.11 4.78 32.60
N ASN A 227 -6.14 3.98 33.03
CA ASN A 227 -5.09 3.45 32.15
C ASN A 227 -4.87 1.94 32.33
N GLN A 228 -4.26 1.35 31.31
CA GLN A 228 -3.87 -0.06 31.28
C GLN A 228 -2.65 -0.22 30.37
N SER A 229 -1.68 -1.05 30.77
CA SER A 229 -0.54 -1.45 29.94
C SER A 229 -0.64 -2.93 29.59
N ILE A 230 -0.42 -3.28 28.33
CA ILE A 230 -0.54 -4.63 27.80
C ILE A 230 0.77 -5.00 27.09
N ILE A 231 1.36 -6.12 27.47
CA ILE A 231 2.51 -6.70 26.75
C ILE A 231 1.96 -7.74 25.78
N SER A 232 2.21 -7.56 24.48
CA SER A 232 1.70 -8.44 23.44
C SER A 232 2.63 -8.50 22.23
N GLU A 233 2.63 -9.64 21.54
CA GLU A 233 3.07 -9.73 20.14
C GLU A 233 2.07 -9.01 19.23
N GLY A 234 2.43 -8.88 17.95
CA GLY A 234 1.60 -8.29 16.90
C GLY A 234 0.24 -8.96 16.70
N GLY A 235 -0.58 -8.33 15.87
CA GLY A 235 -1.97 -8.67 15.60
C GLY A 235 -2.91 -7.84 16.47
N VAL A 236 -3.94 -8.49 17.00
CA VAL A 236 -4.95 -7.83 17.84
C VAL A 236 -4.48 -7.75 19.30
N VAL A 237 -4.36 -6.53 19.80
CA VAL A 237 -4.07 -6.24 21.21
C VAL A 237 -5.36 -5.82 21.91
N GLU A 238 -5.66 -6.47 23.04
CA GLU A 238 -6.94 -6.36 23.73
C GLU A 238 -6.75 -5.78 25.15
N ALA A 239 -7.38 -4.65 25.41
CA ALA A 239 -7.45 -4.01 26.72
C ALA A 239 -8.77 -4.39 27.43
N SER A 240 -8.70 -5.44 28.25
CA SER A 240 -9.87 -6.05 28.92
C SER A 240 -10.52 -5.09 29.93
N PRO A 241 -11.86 -5.03 30.02
CA PRO A 241 -12.56 -4.07 30.86
C PRO A 241 -12.37 -4.30 32.38
N TYR A 242 -11.80 -5.42 32.82
CA TYR A 242 -11.79 -5.77 34.25
C TYR A 242 -10.59 -5.24 35.04
N ASN A 243 -9.49 -4.87 34.37
CA ASN A 243 -8.20 -4.59 35.02
C ASN A 243 -7.65 -3.19 34.68
N TRP A 244 -8.46 -2.13 34.81
CA TRP A 244 -8.01 -0.76 34.55
C TRP A 244 -7.59 -0.07 35.84
N PHE A 245 -6.49 0.68 35.83
CA PHE A 245 -6.06 1.47 36.97
C PHE A 245 -6.69 2.87 36.89
N ASN A 246 -7.45 3.26 37.91
CA ASN A 246 -8.07 4.57 37.99
C ASN A 246 -7.13 5.56 38.68
N ASN A 247 -6.70 6.59 37.94
CA ASN A 247 -5.69 7.56 38.41
C ASN A 247 -6.17 8.43 39.57
N SER A 248 -7.47 8.68 39.69
CA SER A 248 -8.04 9.49 40.77
C SER A 248 -8.16 8.68 42.08
N SER A 249 -8.57 7.41 41.98
CA SER A 249 -8.78 6.54 43.15
C SER A 249 -7.53 5.76 43.59
N GLY A 250 -6.54 5.60 42.71
CA GLY A 250 -5.33 4.80 42.96
C GLY A 250 -5.57 3.29 43.02
N ASN A 251 -6.74 2.80 42.59
CA ASN A 251 -7.13 1.39 42.66
C ASN A 251 -7.45 0.81 41.27
N ILE A 252 -7.44 -0.51 41.17
CA ILE A 252 -7.98 -1.23 40.01
C ILE A 252 -9.51 -1.10 40.03
N ASP A 253 -10.07 -0.64 38.92
CA ASP A 253 -11.50 -0.41 38.71
C ASP A 253 -11.91 -0.95 37.33
N SER A 254 -13.11 -1.52 37.24
CA SER A 254 -13.64 -2.01 35.98
C SER A 254 -14.05 -0.86 35.06
N LEU A 255 -13.92 -1.06 33.74
CA LEU A 255 -14.38 -0.14 32.72
C LEU A 255 -15.89 -0.33 32.49
N ARG A 256 -16.68 0.38 33.29
CA ARG A 256 -18.15 0.40 33.21
C ARG A 256 -18.61 1.70 32.55
N PHE A 257 -19.33 1.59 31.45
CA PHE A 257 -19.88 2.75 30.75
C PHE A 257 -21.25 3.16 31.31
N LEU A 258 -21.46 4.47 31.43
CA LEU A 258 -22.71 5.10 31.84
C LEU A 258 -23.47 5.58 30.61
N ASP A 259 -24.78 5.37 30.59
CA ASP A 259 -25.61 5.63 29.42
C ASP A 259 -25.55 7.09 29.00
N SER A 260 -25.51 7.31 27.68
CA SER A 260 -25.46 8.62 27.03
C SER A 260 -24.20 9.45 27.30
N ILE A 261 -23.16 8.88 27.93
CA ILE A 261 -21.85 9.54 28.15
C ILE A 261 -20.89 9.26 26.99
N VAL A 262 -20.19 10.31 26.56
CA VAL A 262 -19.08 10.23 25.59
C VAL A 262 -17.78 9.92 26.31
N TYR A 263 -17.05 8.95 25.78
CA TYR A 263 -15.73 8.54 26.24
C TYR A 263 -14.69 8.81 25.16
N TYR A 264 -13.54 9.34 25.58
CA TYR A 264 -12.34 9.53 24.77
C TYR A 264 -11.33 8.49 25.19
N TRP A 265 -10.78 7.75 24.24
CA TRP A 265 -9.73 6.79 24.52
C TRP A 265 -8.57 6.95 23.56
N ARG A 266 -7.38 6.63 24.03
CA ARG A 266 -6.17 6.71 23.23
C ARG A 266 -5.24 5.55 23.52
N THR A 267 -4.44 5.22 22.52
CA THR A 267 -3.49 4.12 22.60
C THR A 267 -2.18 4.47 21.88
N ARG A 268 -1.08 3.88 22.35
CA ARG A 268 0.23 3.96 21.68
C ARG A 268 1.10 2.75 22.01
N PRO A 269 2.00 2.34 21.10
CA PRO A 269 3.08 1.42 21.44
C PRO A 269 4.15 2.13 22.29
N ASP A 270 4.98 1.35 22.98
CA ASP A 270 6.22 1.83 23.56
C ASP A 270 7.21 2.14 22.42
N SER A 271 7.66 3.40 22.37
CA SER A 271 8.48 3.94 21.28
C SER A 271 9.21 5.20 21.75
N THR A 272 10.32 5.53 21.08
CA THR A 272 11.07 6.77 21.29
C THR A 272 10.25 8.01 20.88
N ILE A 273 9.31 7.84 19.95
CA ILE A 273 8.39 8.88 19.50
C ILE A 273 7.01 8.60 20.12
N ILE A 274 6.47 9.59 20.85
CA ILE A 274 5.14 9.49 21.46
C ILE A 274 4.09 9.89 20.42
N ASP A 275 3.36 8.89 19.92
CA ASP A 275 2.25 9.08 18.97
C ASP A 275 0.96 8.45 19.54
N TRP A 276 0.10 9.27 20.13
CA TRP A 276 -1.17 8.82 20.69
C TRP A 276 -2.26 8.79 19.62
N LYS A 277 -2.78 7.60 19.31
CA LYS A 277 -3.96 7.46 18.46
C LYS A 277 -5.22 7.61 19.32
N THR A 278 -5.97 8.69 19.10
CA THR A 278 -7.16 9.04 19.87
C THR A 278 -8.45 8.75 19.10
N ARG A 279 -9.46 8.27 19.82
CA ARG A 279 -10.81 8.00 19.32
C ARG A 279 -11.82 8.42 20.39
N SER A 280 -13.07 8.64 19.97
CA SER A 280 -14.18 8.80 20.91
C SER A 280 -15.33 7.89 20.55
N PHE A 281 -16.16 7.52 21.52
CA PHE A 281 -17.39 6.77 21.31
C PHE A 281 -18.40 7.13 22.39
N GLN A 282 -19.66 6.77 22.20
CA GLN A 282 -20.71 6.96 23.17
C GLN A 282 -21.35 5.61 23.49
N TYR A 283 -21.63 5.38 24.77
CA TYR A 283 -22.40 4.20 25.17
C TYR A 283 -23.89 4.55 25.22
N ILE A 284 -24.71 3.81 24.46
CA ILE A 284 -26.16 3.88 24.51
C ILE A 284 -26.68 2.45 24.56
N ASN A 285 -27.41 2.11 25.62
CA ASN A 285 -27.83 0.74 25.90
C ASN A 285 -28.51 0.06 24.70
N ASN A 286 -27.94 -1.06 24.23
CA ASN A 286 -28.43 -1.87 23.09
C ASN A 286 -28.65 -1.09 21.78
N LYS A 287 -27.83 -0.06 21.51
CA LYS A 287 -27.82 0.68 20.25
C LYS A 287 -26.42 0.66 19.64
N TRP A 288 -26.37 0.67 18.30
CA TRP A 288 -25.14 0.81 17.53
C TRP A 288 -25.32 1.86 16.46
N GLY A 289 -24.22 2.52 16.10
CA GLY A 289 -24.22 3.54 15.08
C GLY A 289 -23.06 4.52 15.22
N TRP A 290 -23.31 5.77 14.87
CA TRP A 290 -22.36 6.87 14.91
C TRP A 290 -23.01 8.10 15.53
N GLY A 291 -22.23 8.93 16.22
CA GLY A 291 -22.73 10.14 16.83
C GLY A 291 -21.66 11.08 17.35
N GLN A 292 -21.95 12.37 17.23
CA GLN A 292 -21.26 13.42 17.96
C GLN A 292 -22.27 14.04 18.95
N ALA A 293 -21.95 13.96 20.25
CA ALA A 293 -22.79 14.40 21.35
C ALA A 293 -22.01 15.19 22.43
N HIS A 294 -20.73 15.46 22.17
CA HIS A 294 -19.88 16.28 23.02
C HIS A 294 -19.16 17.35 22.19
N TYR A 295 -19.04 18.56 22.72
CA TYR A 295 -18.51 19.74 22.02
C TYR A 295 -17.19 19.46 21.29
N ASP A 296 -16.23 18.82 21.98
CA ASP A 296 -14.90 18.56 21.41
C ASP A 296 -14.90 17.53 20.26
N GLN A 297 -15.98 16.77 20.06
CA GLN A 297 -16.09 15.87 18.90
C GLN A 297 -16.31 16.65 17.60
N PHE A 298 -16.95 17.82 17.66
CA PHE A 298 -17.22 18.65 16.48
C PHE A 298 -15.95 19.31 15.92
N LYS A 299 -14.84 19.30 16.65
CA LYS A 299 -13.54 19.81 16.17
C LYS A 299 -13.08 19.14 14.87
N GLU A 300 -13.44 17.87 14.66
CA GLU A 300 -13.08 17.07 13.48
C GLU A 300 -14.02 17.31 12.28
N ASN A 301 -14.93 18.29 12.37
CA ASN A 301 -15.85 18.65 11.30
C ASN A 301 -15.27 19.75 10.41
N GLU A 302 -15.83 19.86 9.20
CA GLU A 302 -15.53 20.97 8.30
C GLU A 302 -16.50 22.13 8.57
N PHE A 303 -15.95 23.35 8.59
CA PHE A 303 -16.71 24.56 8.87
C PHE A 303 -16.61 25.52 7.67
N LEU A 304 -17.76 26.03 7.23
CA LEU A 304 -17.85 27.10 6.23
C LEU A 304 -18.60 28.27 6.85
N ASN A 305 -17.98 29.46 6.85
CA ASN A 305 -18.51 30.68 7.46
C ASN A 305 -18.85 30.56 8.96
N ILE A 306 -18.36 29.52 9.63
CA ILE A 306 -18.51 29.30 11.07
C ILE A 306 -17.13 29.20 11.72
N GLU A 307 -16.97 29.88 12.84
CA GLU A 307 -15.85 29.76 13.76
C GLU A 307 -16.18 28.78 14.88
N TYR A 308 -15.28 27.81 15.11
CA TYR A 308 -15.33 26.89 16.25
C TYR A 308 -14.61 27.50 17.46
N ASP A 309 -15.34 28.18 18.34
CA ASP A 309 -14.78 28.90 19.49
C ASP A 309 -14.52 27.96 20.66
N THR A 310 -13.26 27.53 20.80
CA THR A 310 -12.85 26.64 21.90
C THR A 310 -12.87 27.27 23.29
N LEU A 311 -12.80 28.60 23.38
CA LEU A 311 -12.73 29.31 24.66
C LEU A 311 -14.11 29.39 25.31
N ASN A 312 -15.12 29.82 24.54
CA ASN A 312 -16.49 29.95 25.01
C ASN A 312 -17.34 28.69 24.79
N ARG A 313 -16.79 27.70 24.06
CA ARG A 313 -17.47 26.44 23.69
C ARG A 313 -18.77 26.67 22.92
N GLN A 314 -18.69 27.49 21.88
CA GLN A 314 -19.81 27.85 21.02
C GLN A 314 -19.38 27.99 19.56
N PHE A 315 -20.35 28.03 18.65
CA PHE A 315 -20.13 28.34 17.24
C PHE A 315 -20.50 29.79 16.99
N ASN A 316 -19.69 30.53 16.24
CA ASN A 316 -19.97 31.91 15.83
C ASN A 316 -19.93 32.00 14.30
N PHE A 317 -20.67 32.92 13.67
CA PHE A 317 -20.41 33.23 12.26
C PHE A 317 -19.07 33.94 12.10
N LEU A 318 -18.38 33.71 10.98
CA LEU A 318 -17.14 34.45 10.68
C LEU A 318 -17.42 35.95 10.53
N PRO A 319 -16.46 36.82 10.89
CA PRO A 319 -16.63 38.26 10.74
C PRO A 319 -16.60 38.68 9.27
N THR A 320 -17.35 39.75 8.96
CA THR A 320 -17.30 40.47 7.68
C THR A 320 -16.88 41.92 7.90
N TYR A 321 -16.15 42.48 6.94
CA TYR A 321 -15.54 43.80 7.06
C TYR A 321 -16.00 44.72 5.92
N LYS A 322 -16.38 45.96 6.25
CA LYS A 322 -16.55 47.04 5.26
C LYS A 322 -15.72 48.25 5.64
N SER A 323 -15.22 49.00 4.66
CA SER A 323 -14.50 50.25 4.91
C SER A 323 -15.47 51.44 4.88
N ILE A 324 -15.33 52.38 5.80
CA ILE A 324 -16.04 53.67 5.76
C ILE A 324 -14.99 54.74 5.47
N THR A 325 -15.19 55.47 4.36
CA THR A 325 -14.33 56.58 3.96
C THR A 325 -15.15 57.86 3.90
N CYS A 326 -14.64 58.95 4.44
CA CYS A 326 -15.23 60.28 4.31
C CYS A 326 -14.16 61.26 3.82
N LYS A 327 -14.47 61.97 2.73
CA LYS A 327 -13.67 63.07 2.23
C LYS A 327 -14.48 64.35 2.38
N ASN A 328 -13.93 65.32 3.10
CA ASN A 328 -14.60 66.58 3.37
C ASN A 328 -13.73 67.75 2.91
N TYR A 329 -14.15 68.42 1.84
CA TYR A 329 -13.49 69.62 1.34
C TYR A 329 -14.07 70.84 2.04
N ILE A 330 -13.26 71.44 2.90
CA ILE A 330 -13.60 72.64 3.62
C ILE A 330 -13.17 73.83 2.76
N GLN A 331 -14.14 74.46 2.09
CA GLN A 331 -13.88 75.55 1.16
C GLN A 331 -14.20 76.91 1.81
N HIS A 332 -13.19 77.76 1.93
CA HIS A 332 -13.34 79.11 2.50
C HIS A 332 -13.16 80.24 1.48
N ILE A 333 -12.70 79.92 0.26
CA ILE A 333 -12.58 80.82 -0.88
C ILE A 333 -13.13 80.11 -2.13
N ALA A 334 -13.91 80.82 -2.94
CA ALA A 334 -14.51 80.29 -4.16
C ALA A 334 -13.44 80.03 -5.24
N LEU A 335 -12.90 78.81 -5.26
CA LEU A 335 -12.06 78.31 -6.35
C LEU A 335 -12.62 76.97 -6.84
N GLY A 336 -13.42 77.00 -7.92
CA GLY A 336 -13.79 75.81 -8.68
C GLY A 336 -14.96 74.94 -8.18
N SER A 337 -15.31 73.93 -8.99
CA SER A 337 -16.45 73.03 -8.85
C SER A 337 -16.15 71.80 -8.00
N GLU A 338 -15.51 71.95 -6.84
CA GLU A 338 -15.09 70.82 -5.99
C GLU A 338 -16.19 70.38 -5.00
N TRP A 339 -17.43 70.88 -5.15
CA TRP A 339 -18.57 70.51 -4.30
C TRP A 339 -18.92 69.01 -4.37
N SER A 340 -18.56 68.32 -5.46
CA SER A 340 -18.67 66.87 -5.60
C SER A 340 -17.52 66.10 -4.93
N GLY A 341 -16.47 66.80 -4.47
CA GLY A 341 -15.34 66.22 -3.76
C GLY A 341 -15.64 65.93 -2.29
N THR A 342 -16.68 66.54 -1.70
CA THR A 342 -17.15 66.19 -0.36
C THR A 342 -18.14 65.05 -0.45
N TYR A 343 -17.79 63.89 0.07
CA TYR A 343 -18.62 62.69 0.05
C TYR A 343 -18.21 61.71 1.16
N TRP A 344 -19.07 60.74 1.39
CA TRP A 344 -18.70 59.56 2.16
C TRP A 344 -19.15 58.30 1.44
N GLU A 345 -18.44 57.20 1.67
CA GLU A 345 -18.64 55.94 0.99
C GLU A 345 -18.46 54.76 1.96
N VAL A 346 -19.08 53.63 1.59
CA VAL A 346 -18.95 52.35 2.29
C VAL A 346 -18.44 51.31 1.28
N SER A 347 -17.23 50.80 1.50
CA SER A 347 -16.54 49.83 0.62
C SER A 347 -16.51 50.24 -0.86
N GLY A 348 -16.30 51.53 -1.13
CA GLY A 348 -16.24 52.11 -2.48
C GLY A 348 -17.60 52.45 -3.10
N ASP A 349 -18.72 52.14 -2.44
CA ASP A 349 -20.05 52.65 -2.83
C ASP A 349 -20.28 54.04 -2.21
N ILE A 350 -20.37 55.07 -3.05
CA ILE A 350 -20.57 56.45 -2.61
C ILE A 350 -22.00 56.59 -2.07
N ALA A 351 -22.13 56.70 -0.75
CA ALA A 351 -23.41 56.82 -0.07
C ALA A 351 -24.12 58.12 -0.46
N ASP A 352 -23.40 59.24 -0.41
CA ASP A 352 -23.78 60.45 -1.12
C ASP A 352 -22.63 61.46 -1.19
N TYR A 353 -22.79 62.48 -2.04
CA TYR A 353 -21.83 63.56 -2.25
C TYR A 353 -22.51 64.93 -2.26
N GLY A 354 -21.75 65.98 -1.97
CA GLY A 354 -22.21 67.36 -1.97
C GLY A 354 -23.24 67.69 -0.88
N GLY A 355 -23.89 68.84 -1.02
CA GLY A 355 -24.85 69.35 -0.03
C GLY A 355 -25.70 70.49 -0.59
N TRP A 356 -26.04 71.46 0.26
CA TRP A 356 -26.88 72.61 -0.10
C TRP A 356 -26.09 73.93 -0.21
N ILE A 357 -26.71 75.01 -0.67
CA ILE A 357 -26.05 76.32 -0.80
C ILE A 357 -25.70 77.00 0.55
N LYS A 358 -26.00 76.37 1.68
CA LYS A 358 -25.67 76.85 3.03
C LYS A 358 -24.95 75.76 3.82
N PRO A 359 -24.11 76.13 4.80
CA PRO A 359 -23.46 75.16 5.66
C PRO A 359 -24.45 74.21 6.36
N ALA A 360 -24.02 72.98 6.61
CA ALA A 360 -24.81 71.98 7.29
C ALA A 360 -23.92 70.96 8.00
N VAL A 361 -24.50 70.24 8.95
CA VAL A 361 -23.94 69.00 9.48
C VAL A 361 -24.59 67.84 8.72
N MET A 362 -23.76 67.00 8.11
CA MET A 362 -24.19 65.81 7.41
C MET A 362 -23.97 64.61 8.32
N ILE A 363 -24.99 63.75 8.46
CA ILE A 363 -24.93 62.53 9.25
C ILE A 363 -25.18 61.32 8.34
N GLY A 364 -24.19 60.45 8.21
CA GLY A 364 -24.35 59.08 7.73
C GLY A 364 -24.52 58.13 8.91
N VAL A 365 -25.39 57.13 8.76
CA VAL A 365 -25.61 56.07 9.75
C VAL A 365 -25.46 54.74 9.04
N VAL A 366 -24.67 53.83 9.58
CA VAL A 366 -24.48 52.47 9.05
C VAL A 366 -25.01 51.47 10.06
N ASP A 367 -25.88 50.58 9.58
CA ASP A 367 -26.43 49.47 10.35
C ASP A 367 -25.30 48.48 10.72
N PRO A 368 -25.18 48.06 12.00
CA PRO A 368 -24.07 47.21 12.43
C PRO A 368 -24.16 45.77 11.92
N ASN A 369 -25.34 45.32 11.50
CA ASN A 369 -25.57 43.94 11.07
C ASN A 369 -25.42 43.83 9.55
N SER A 370 -26.16 44.66 8.79
CA SER A 370 -26.09 44.60 7.33
C SER A 370 -24.90 45.38 6.74
N LEU A 371 -24.27 46.23 7.56
CA LEU A 371 -23.26 47.21 7.13
C LEU A 371 -23.73 48.08 5.95
N ASN A 372 -25.04 48.34 5.86
CA ASN A 372 -25.62 49.22 4.85
C ASN A 372 -25.91 50.58 5.50
N TYR A 373 -25.75 51.65 4.73
CA TYR A 373 -26.04 52.99 5.21
C TYR A 373 -27.53 53.31 5.08
N TRP A 374 -28.04 54.08 6.04
CA TRP A 374 -29.41 54.59 6.02
C TRP A 374 -29.58 55.64 4.92
N LYS A 375 -30.75 55.62 4.29
CA LYS A 375 -31.12 56.56 3.23
C LYS A 375 -32.34 57.38 3.62
N THR A 376 -32.46 58.59 3.06
CA THR A 376 -33.60 59.47 3.30
C THR A 376 -34.90 58.89 2.71
N PRO A 377 -36.07 59.30 3.23
CA PRO A 377 -37.36 58.88 2.71
C PRO A 377 -37.61 59.43 1.30
N PHE A 378 -38.21 58.59 0.45
CA PHE A 378 -38.48 58.92 -0.95
C PHE A 378 -39.75 58.24 -1.46
N VAL A 379 -40.58 58.95 -2.23
CA VAL A 379 -41.71 58.35 -2.95
C VAL A 379 -41.22 57.87 -4.31
N ASP A 380 -41.10 56.55 -4.46
CA ASP A 380 -40.77 55.95 -5.75
C ASP A 380 -42.03 55.80 -6.61
N ASN A 381 -42.07 56.60 -7.68
CA ASN A 381 -43.16 56.62 -8.66
C ASN A 381 -42.93 55.62 -9.82
N SER A 382 -41.88 54.80 -9.76
CA SER A 382 -41.62 53.76 -10.76
C SER A 382 -42.57 52.56 -10.65
N THR A 383 -43.19 52.38 -9.48
CA THR A 383 -44.17 51.33 -9.16
C THR A 383 -45.61 51.88 -9.21
N SER A 384 -46.58 51.01 -9.49
CA SER A 384 -48.02 51.36 -9.46
C SER A 384 -48.78 50.36 -8.57
N PRO A 385 -49.26 50.78 -7.38
CA PRO A 385 -49.17 52.14 -6.81
C PRO A 385 -47.74 52.54 -6.40
N PRO A 386 -47.43 53.85 -6.29
CA PRO A 386 -46.11 54.32 -5.84
C PRO A 386 -45.72 53.74 -4.46
N SER A 387 -44.48 53.30 -4.33
CA SER A 387 -43.93 52.76 -3.10
C SER A 387 -43.18 53.84 -2.31
N ILE A 388 -43.38 53.89 -0.99
CA ILE A 388 -42.64 54.79 -0.10
C ILE A 388 -41.40 54.06 0.42
N LEU A 389 -40.22 54.53 0.04
CA LEU A 389 -38.94 54.03 0.53
C LEU A 389 -38.56 54.76 1.83
N ASN A 390 -37.99 54.03 2.78
CA ASN A 390 -37.52 54.53 4.08
C ASN A 390 -38.52 55.43 4.85
N PRO A 391 -39.81 55.07 4.96
CA PRO A 391 -40.87 55.96 5.48
C PRO A 391 -40.64 56.45 6.91
N ASN A 392 -39.85 55.72 7.70
CA ASN A 392 -39.58 56.04 9.11
C ASN A 392 -38.35 56.95 9.31
N HIS A 393 -37.67 57.36 8.23
CA HIS A 393 -36.44 58.15 8.31
C HIS A 393 -36.70 59.68 8.29
N CYS A 394 -37.76 60.12 8.98
CA CYS A 394 -38.06 61.53 9.23
C CYS A 394 -37.51 61.95 10.61
N PHE A 395 -36.29 62.47 10.63
CA PHE A 395 -35.57 62.85 11.86
C PHE A 395 -35.44 64.36 12.06
N GLY A 396 -36.14 65.18 11.26
CA GLY A 396 -36.06 66.64 11.30
C GLY A 396 -34.93 67.22 10.44
N GLN A 397 -34.34 66.41 9.55
CA GLN A 397 -33.35 66.83 8.57
C GLN A 397 -33.96 67.75 7.50
N PHE A 398 -33.12 68.50 6.78
CA PHE A 398 -33.52 69.32 5.64
C PHE A 398 -33.78 68.52 4.36
N ASN A 399 -33.08 67.40 4.16
CA ASN A 399 -33.13 66.65 2.91
C ASN A 399 -34.03 65.39 2.98
N GLY A 400 -34.79 65.14 1.92
CA GLY A 400 -35.76 64.05 1.86
C GLY A 400 -37.04 64.47 1.14
N ASP A 401 -37.89 63.50 0.78
CA ASP A 401 -39.11 63.78 0.04
C ASP A 401 -40.17 64.52 0.89
N PRO A 402 -40.57 65.75 0.49
CA PRO A 402 -41.54 66.55 1.23
C PRO A 402 -42.92 65.89 1.38
N ALA A 403 -43.25 64.92 0.52
CA ALA A 403 -44.51 64.18 0.59
C ALA A 403 -44.53 63.16 1.74
N VAL A 404 -43.36 62.73 2.22
CA VAL A 404 -43.21 61.78 3.33
C VAL A 404 -42.89 62.51 4.63
N CYS A 405 -41.93 63.44 4.61
CA CYS A 405 -41.56 64.25 5.76
C CYS A 405 -41.90 65.73 5.52
N GLY A 406 -42.74 66.32 6.37
CA GLY A 406 -42.99 67.76 6.32
C GLY A 406 -41.70 68.57 6.55
N ASN A 407 -41.54 69.69 5.85
CA ASN A 407 -40.40 70.62 5.94
C ASN A 407 -39.03 70.11 5.41
N THR A 408 -39.01 69.04 4.61
CA THR A 408 -37.81 68.61 3.88
C THR A 408 -37.78 69.12 2.43
N SER A 409 -36.68 68.89 1.73
CA SER A 409 -36.47 69.19 0.32
C SER A 409 -35.68 68.08 -0.35
N LEU A 410 -36.02 67.76 -1.60
CA LEU A 410 -35.22 66.85 -2.44
C LEU A 410 -33.89 67.47 -2.86
N ILE A 411 -33.64 68.76 -2.58
CA ILE A 411 -32.43 69.51 -2.96
C ILE A 411 -32.05 69.36 -4.45
N GLY A 412 -33.06 69.20 -5.31
CA GLY A 412 -32.88 69.01 -6.75
C GLY A 412 -32.53 67.57 -7.18
N ARG A 413 -32.64 66.58 -6.28
CA ARG A 413 -32.30 65.16 -6.52
C ARG A 413 -33.56 64.29 -6.41
N ALA A 414 -34.00 63.70 -7.51
CA ALA A 414 -35.14 62.78 -7.54
C ALA A 414 -34.76 61.35 -7.13
N ARG A 415 -34.13 61.19 -5.96
CA ARG A 415 -33.73 59.91 -5.35
C ARG A 415 -33.59 60.04 -3.84
N GLU A 416 -33.63 58.91 -3.15
CA GLU A 416 -33.14 58.76 -1.77
C GLU A 416 -31.65 59.14 -1.66
N GLN A 417 -31.27 59.69 -0.50
CA GLN A 417 -29.94 60.26 -0.25
C GLN A 417 -29.28 59.56 0.94
N GLY A 418 -27.99 59.25 0.83
CA GLY A 418 -27.24 58.50 1.85
C GLY A 418 -26.70 59.35 3.01
N HIS A 419 -27.24 60.53 3.27
CA HIS A 419 -26.93 61.29 4.49
C HIS A 419 -28.14 62.09 4.94
N PHE A 420 -28.18 62.45 6.22
CA PHE A 420 -29.17 63.35 6.81
C PHE A 420 -28.52 64.72 7.04
N MET A 421 -29.07 65.75 6.39
CA MET A 421 -28.52 67.10 6.35
C MET A 421 -29.24 68.02 7.35
N PHE A 422 -28.52 68.64 8.27
CA PHE A 422 -29.07 69.59 9.23
C PHE A 422 -28.39 70.94 9.08
N ARG A 423 -29.15 71.98 8.73
CA ARG A 423 -28.60 73.30 8.44
C ARG A 423 -28.18 74.03 9.72
N TYR A 424 -27.01 74.65 9.68
CA TYR A 424 -26.45 75.43 10.79
C TYR A 424 -27.27 76.67 11.18
N ASP A 425 -28.11 77.19 10.28
CA ASP A 425 -28.87 78.44 10.46
C ASP A 425 -30.34 78.20 10.85
N VAL A 426 -30.74 76.95 11.11
CA VAL A 426 -32.11 76.59 11.47
C VAL A 426 -32.09 75.90 12.85
N PRO A 427 -32.37 76.62 13.94
CA PRO A 427 -32.32 76.06 15.30
C PRO A 427 -33.14 74.78 15.49
N GLU A 428 -34.34 74.72 14.91
CA GLU A 428 -35.22 73.53 14.98
C GLU A 428 -34.58 72.26 14.39
N GLN A 429 -33.76 72.40 13.34
CA GLN A 429 -33.03 71.27 12.74
C GLN A 429 -31.86 70.84 13.63
N LEU A 430 -31.18 71.78 14.30
CA LEU A 430 -30.09 71.46 15.22
C LEU A 430 -30.58 70.80 16.51
N ASP A 431 -31.75 71.22 17.02
CA ASP A 431 -32.44 70.52 18.11
C ASP A 431 -32.85 69.10 17.68
N SER A 432 -33.36 68.95 16.47
CA SER A 432 -33.71 67.66 15.89
C SER A 432 -32.48 66.76 15.71
N LEU A 433 -31.33 67.32 15.30
CA LEU A 433 -30.06 66.60 15.22
C LEU A 433 -29.60 66.09 16.59
N ALA A 434 -29.70 66.91 17.64
CA ALA A 434 -29.38 66.47 19.00
C ALA A 434 -30.25 65.28 19.42
N SER A 435 -31.56 65.34 19.16
CA SER A 435 -32.47 64.22 19.41
C SER A 435 -32.21 63.04 18.49
N PHE A 436 -31.75 63.24 17.25
CA PHE A 436 -31.44 62.18 16.30
C PHE A 436 -30.27 61.33 16.83
N LEU A 437 -29.18 62.01 17.17
CA LEU A 437 -27.97 61.39 17.74
C LEU A 437 -28.24 60.71 19.09
N SER A 438 -29.04 61.32 19.97
CA SER A 438 -29.29 60.76 21.31
C SER A 438 -30.38 59.68 21.34
N ASN A 439 -31.49 59.87 20.64
CA ASN A 439 -32.72 59.09 20.90
C ASN A 439 -33.22 58.26 19.71
N LYS A 440 -32.72 58.48 18.50
CA LYS A 440 -33.28 57.85 17.28
C LYS A 440 -32.37 56.80 16.67
N ILE A 441 -31.06 57.03 16.65
CA ILE A 441 -30.08 56.02 16.24
C ILE A 441 -29.95 54.99 17.38
N PRO A 442 -30.12 53.68 17.15
CA PRO A 442 -29.89 52.67 18.19
C PRO A 442 -28.41 52.53 18.57
N ASP A 443 -28.13 52.03 19.77
CA ASP A 443 -26.76 51.65 20.15
C ASP A 443 -26.25 50.53 19.21
N GLY A 444 -24.94 50.46 19.03
CA GLY A 444 -24.26 49.56 18.08
C GLY A 444 -24.10 50.13 16.67
N HIS A 445 -24.93 51.09 16.23
CA HIS A 445 -24.84 51.67 14.89
C HIS A 445 -23.60 52.56 14.73
N TYR A 446 -23.01 52.55 13.54
CA TYR A 446 -21.89 53.43 13.23
C TYR A 446 -22.40 54.76 12.68
N ILE A 447 -21.84 55.85 13.19
CA ILE A 447 -22.20 57.22 12.83
C ILE A 447 -20.98 57.88 12.20
N ILE A 448 -21.16 58.46 11.01
CA ILE A 448 -20.21 59.38 10.39
C ILE A 448 -20.87 60.76 10.33
N ALA A 449 -20.29 61.75 10.98
CA ALA A 449 -20.76 63.12 10.98
C ALA A 449 -19.69 64.02 10.37
N TYR A 450 -20.04 64.88 9.43
CA TYR A 450 -19.08 65.79 8.83
C TYR A 450 -19.72 67.14 8.54
N SER A 451 -18.93 68.20 8.63
CA SER A 451 -19.39 69.53 8.24
C SER A 451 -19.46 69.63 6.72
N TYR A 452 -20.41 70.40 6.19
CA TYR A 452 -20.46 70.75 4.79
C TYR A 452 -20.44 72.28 4.68
N ILE A 453 -19.43 72.83 3.99
CA ILE A 453 -19.26 74.28 3.81
C ILE A 453 -19.11 74.55 2.30
N PRO A 454 -20.12 75.15 1.63
CA PRO A 454 -20.10 75.31 0.18
C PRO A 454 -19.20 76.47 -0.28
N ASN A 455 -18.63 76.35 -1.49
CA ASN A 455 -17.76 77.34 -2.15
C ASN A 455 -18.25 78.80 -2.16
N ASN A 456 -19.57 79.04 -2.18
CA ASN A 456 -20.17 80.38 -2.22
C ASN A 456 -20.42 80.98 -0.84
N TYR A 457 -20.07 80.28 0.24
CA TYR A 457 -20.14 80.80 1.60
C TYR A 457 -18.90 81.67 1.88
N GLY A 458 -18.88 82.88 1.30
CA GLY A 458 -17.73 83.78 1.32
C GLY A 458 -17.17 84.04 2.73
N GLY A 459 -15.84 84.22 2.84
CA GLY A 459 -15.11 84.32 4.12
C GLY A 459 -15.60 85.38 5.13
N THR A 460 -16.46 86.33 4.73
CA THR A 460 -17.13 87.29 5.62
C THR A 460 -18.35 86.73 6.35
N LEU A 461 -18.95 85.61 5.91
CA LEU A 461 -20.16 85.02 6.51
C LEU A 461 -19.87 84.03 7.65
N LEU A 462 -18.73 83.33 7.65
CA LEU A 462 -18.26 82.55 8.82
C LEU A 462 -17.93 83.50 9.99
N TYR A 463 -17.35 84.66 9.71
CA TYR A 463 -17.00 85.66 10.72
C TYR A 463 -18.21 86.31 11.40
N ASN A 464 -19.31 86.48 10.67
CA ASN A 464 -20.53 87.13 11.17
C ASN A 464 -21.60 86.13 11.65
N SER A 465 -21.50 84.86 11.27
CA SER A 465 -22.41 83.79 11.70
C SER A 465 -21.63 82.47 11.82
N PRO A 466 -21.03 82.22 12.99
CA PRO A 466 -20.21 81.03 13.20
C PRO A 466 -21.01 79.73 13.08
N LEU A 467 -20.38 78.66 12.59
CA LEU A 467 -20.95 77.31 12.43
C LEU A 467 -21.53 76.79 13.76
N TYR A 468 -20.80 77.00 14.86
CA TYR A 468 -21.18 76.53 16.20
C TYR A 468 -22.06 77.52 16.98
N ALA A 469 -22.20 78.77 16.53
CA ALA A 469 -22.88 79.81 17.31
C ALA A 469 -24.37 79.52 17.55
N ASN A 470 -25.03 78.82 16.61
CA ASN A 470 -26.44 78.44 16.72
C ASN A 470 -26.65 77.03 17.28
N TRP A 471 -25.59 76.30 17.63
CA TRP A 471 -25.74 74.96 18.19
C TRP A 471 -26.32 75.03 19.60
N PRO A 472 -27.42 74.31 19.89
CA PRO A 472 -27.94 74.23 21.23
C PRO A 472 -26.99 73.43 22.14
N ASN A 473 -26.98 73.71 23.44
CA ASN A 473 -26.14 72.97 24.41
C ASN A 473 -26.40 71.46 24.37
N SER A 474 -27.64 71.04 24.06
CA SER A 474 -28.02 69.64 23.88
C SER A 474 -27.27 68.96 22.74
N LEU A 475 -26.93 69.67 21.67
CA LEU A 475 -26.18 69.12 20.53
C LEU A 475 -24.71 68.89 20.90
N PHE A 476 -24.09 69.82 21.62
CA PHE A 476 -22.73 69.62 22.16
C PHE A 476 -22.68 68.40 23.08
N THR A 477 -23.64 68.29 24.00
CA THR A 477 -23.75 67.12 24.88
C THR A 477 -24.00 65.83 24.11
N ALA A 478 -24.81 65.85 23.03
CA ALA A 478 -25.06 64.67 22.22
C ALA A 478 -23.77 64.14 21.56
N PHE A 479 -22.94 65.01 20.99
CA PHE A 479 -21.63 64.59 20.44
C PHE A 479 -20.66 64.15 21.54
N GLN A 480 -20.60 64.85 22.68
CA GLN A 480 -19.75 64.46 23.81
C GLN A 480 -20.10 63.08 24.37
N ASN A 481 -21.39 62.75 24.45
CA ASN A 481 -21.86 61.42 24.87
C ASN A 481 -21.47 60.31 23.87
N LEU A 482 -21.22 60.66 22.61
CA LEU A 482 -20.68 59.75 21.59
C LEU A 482 -19.15 59.62 21.65
N GLY A 483 -18.48 60.28 22.60
CA GLY A 483 -17.03 60.26 22.78
C GLY A 483 -16.28 61.43 22.12
N ALA A 484 -17.00 62.39 21.54
CA ALA A 484 -16.36 63.54 20.92
C ALA A 484 -15.72 64.48 21.96
N SER A 485 -14.49 64.90 21.71
CA SER A 485 -13.70 65.80 22.55
C SER A 485 -13.54 67.21 21.97
N GLY A 486 -13.71 67.38 20.65
CA GLY A 486 -13.52 68.66 19.98
C GLY A 486 -14.72 69.61 20.00
N PHE A 487 -15.90 69.16 20.45
CA PHE A 487 -17.10 70.00 20.55
C PHE A 487 -17.27 70.54 21.97
N THR A 488 -16.71 71.72 22.24
CA THR A 488 -16.56 72.27 23.61
C THR A 488 -17.52 73.41 23.95
N GLY A 489 -18.10 74.08 22.96
CA GLY A 489 -19.16 75.08 23.18
C GLY A 489 -19.36 76.03 22.00
N SER A 490 -20.37 76.89 22.08
CA SER A 490 -20.80 77.78 20.97
C SER A 490 -19.79 78.87 20.60
N ASN A 491 -18.84 79.18 21.48
CA ASN A 491 -17.83 80.22 21.30
C ASN A 491 -16.50 79.69 20.74
N GLN A 492 -16.43 78.40 20.41
CA GLN A 492 -15.22 77.81 19.83
C GLN A 492 -15.02 78.27 18.37
N TYR A 493 -13.78 78.18 17.89
CA TYR A 493 -13.49 78.52 16.50
C TYR A 493 -14.19 77.56 15.54
N ASP A 494 -14.72 78.11 14.44
CA ASP A 494 -15.28 77.30 13.39
C ASP A 494 -14.17 76.56 12.64
N ASP A 495 -14.17 75.25 12.79
CA ASP A 495 -13.33 74.33 12.06
C ASP A 495 -14.21 73.36 11.26
N GLY A 496 -13.67 72.93 10.12
CA GLY A 496 -14.24 71.79 9.43
C GLY A 496 -13.97 70.53 10.23
N PHE A 497 -14.90 69.58 10.22
CA PHE A 497 -14.73 68.33 10.95
C PHE A 497 -15.25 67.11 10.19
N ILE A 498 -14.66 65.96 10.51
CA ILE A 498 -15.20 64.63 10.34
C ILE A 498 -15.15 63.97 11.72
N PHE A 499 -16.26 63.37 12.14
CA PHE A 499 -16.41 62.63 13.38
C PHE A 499 -16.98 61.24 13.05
N PHE A 500 -16.37 60.21 13.61
CA PHE A 500 -16.82 58.84 13.48
C PHE A 500 -16.95 58.21 14.85
N CYS A 501 -17.98 57.39 15.08
CA CYS A 501 -18.08 56.54 16.27
C CYS A 501 -19.04 55.37 16.03
N GLN A 502 -18.92 54.33 16.85
CA GLN A 502 -19.97 53.35 17.10
C GLN A 502 -20.78 53.83 18.32
N LYS A 503 -22.07 54.06 18.13
CA LYS A 503 -22.94 54.54 19.20
C LYS A 503 -22.99 53.53 20.34
N GLY A 504 -22.78 53.98 21.57
CA GLY A 504 -22.73 53.13 22.77
C GLY A 504 -21.32 52.67 23.15
N ASP A 505 -20.32 52.82 22.26
CA ASP A 505 -18.90 52.57 22.55
C ASP A 505 -18.06 53.82 22.26
N THR A 506 -17.79 54.60 23.30
CA THR A 506 -17.00 55.84 23.20
C THR A 506 -15.53 55.60 22.82
N THR A 507 -15.02 54.37 22.90
CA THR A 507 -13.61 54.07 22.55
C THR A 507 -13.37 54.08 21.04
N THR A 508 -14.44 53.97 20.25
CA THR A 508 -14.40 53.99 18.78
C THR A 508 -14.44 55.41 18.19
N ALA A 509 -14.58 56.43 19.04
CA ALA A 509 -14.70 57.82 18.62
C ALA A 509 -13.40 58.33 17.97
N ALA A 510 -13.51 58.87 16.76
CA ALA A 510 -12.41 59.47 16.02
C ALA A 510 -12.84 60.83 15.45
N GLU A 511 -11.96 61.82 15.57
CA GLU A 511 -12.17 63.17 15.06
C GLU A 511 -11.01 63.60 14.16
N VAL A 512 -11.36 64.13 12.99
CA VAL A 512 -10.43 64.82 12.09
C VAL A 512 -10.95 66.24 11.94
N ARG A 513 -10.13 67.25 12.26
CA ARG A 513 -10.52 68.66 12.25
C ARG A 513 -9.53 69.46 11.39
N THR A 514 -9.98 70.59 10.84
CA THR A 514 -9.07 71.50 10.12
C THR A 514 -8.03 72.09 11.05
N ASP A 515 -6.87 72.45 10.50
CA ASP A 515 -5.84 73.19 11.26
C ASP A 515 -6.42 74.51 11.80
N SER A 516 -5.97 74.95 12.97
CA SER A 516 -6.39 76.22 13.55
C SER A 516 -5.93 77.40 12.68
N ILE A 517 -6.89 78.13 12.11
CA ILE A 517 -6.61 79.25 11.19
C ILE A 517 -6.68 80.59 11.91
N ALA A 518 -5.67 81.45 11.71
CA ALA A 518 -5.68 82.82 12.21
C ALA A 518 -6.73 83.68 11.48
N PRO A 519 -7.34 84.68 12.15
CA PRO A 519 -8.29 85.58 11.52
C PRO A 519 -7.83 86.21 10.19
N GLY A 520 -8.49 85.85 9.09
CA GLY A 520 -8.32 86.51 7.78
C GLY A 520 -7.48 85.78 6.73
N PHE A 521 -7.03 84.54 6.94
CA PHE A 521 -6.28 83.78 5.93
C PHE A 521 -6.71 82.32 5.86
N VAL A 522 -7.61 81.95 4.96
CA VAL A 522 -8.29 80.64 5.03
C VAL A 522 -8.10 79.84 3.74
N PRO A 523 -7.02 79.05 3.59
CA PRO A 523 -6.88 78.13 2.47
C PRO A 523 -7.93 77.02 2.57
N SER A 524 -8.45 76.54 1.43
CA SER A 524 -9.30 75.34 1.42
C SER A 524 -8.50 74.14 1.94
N GLN A 525 -9.11 73.33 2.80
CA GLN A 525 -8.48 72.12 3.37
C GLN A 525 -9.29 70.88 3.02
N LEU A 526 -8.61 69.78 2.70
CA LEU A 526 -9.22 68.47 2.54
C LEU A 526 -9.03 67.67 3.83
N LEU A 527 -10.12 67.29 4.47
CA LEU A 527 -10.11 66.31 5.55
C LEU A 527 -10.42 64.93 4.97
N GLU A 528 -9.63 63.93 5.33
CA GLU A 528 -9.86 62.54 4.97
C GLU A 528 -9.93 61.70 6.23
N PHE A 529 -10.91 60.82 6.28
CA PHE A 529 -11.06 59.80 7.31
C PHE A 529 -11.35 58.46 6.64
N SER A 530 -10.69 57.41 7.08
CA SER A 530 -10.94 56.04 6.63
C SER A 530 -10.82 55.10 7.81
N THR A 531 -11.79 54.21 7.99
CA THR A 531 -11.79 53.17 9.02
C THR A 531 -12.45 51.89 8.50
N SER A 532 -12.20 50.77 9.16
CA SER A 532 -12.89 49.50 8.90
C SER A 532 -13.90 49.23 10.00
N VAL A 533 -15.12 48.89 9.61
CA VAL A 533 -16.18 48.41 10.50
C VAL A 533 -16.40 46.92 10.32
N THR A 534 -16.84 46.25 11.38
CA THR A 534 -16.97 44.80 11.45
C THR A 534 -18.42 44.42 11.73
N SER A 535 -18.87 43.35 11.09
CA SER A 535 -20.08 42.62 11.45
C SER A 535 -19.82 41.12 11.39
N SER A 536 -20.86 40.31 11.40
CA SER A 536 -20.79 38.87 11.19
C SER A 536 -21.49 38.48 9.88
N LEU A 537 -21.11 37.34 9.31
CA LEU A 537 -21.91 36.74 8.25
C LEU A 537 -23.28 36.31 8.79
N GLU A 538 -24.26 36.20 7.89
CA GLU A 538 -25.65 35.82 8.22
C GLU A 538 -25.91 34.31 8.07
N ASN A 539 -24.95 33.54 7.53
CA ASN A 539 -25.11 32.12 7.30
C ASN A 539 -23.79 31.35 7.39
N GLY A 540 -23.93 30.04 7.59
CA GLY A 540 -22.81 29.13 7.63
C GLY A 540 -23.21 27.67 7.69
N ARG A 541 -22.22 26.80 7.63
CA ARG A 541 -22.42 25.36 7.48
C ARG A 541 -21.38 24.57 8.29
N ILE A 542 -21.85 23.47 8.90
CA ILE A 542 -21.03 22.47 9.59
C ILE A 542 -21.23 21.13 8.88
N THR A 543 -20.15 20.50 8.44
CA THR A 543 -20.19 19.20 7.76
C THR A 543 -19.44 18.15 8.57
N SER A 544 -20.08 17.01 8.83
CA SER A 544 -19.48 15.91 9.59
C SER A 544 -18.36 15.22 8.81
N SER A 545 -17.52 14.47 9.54
CA SER A 545 -16.75 13.37 8.95
C SER A 545 -17.66 12.32 8.29
N ILE A 546 -17.09 11.48 7.42
CA ILE A 546 -17.83 10.41 6.75
C ILE A 546 -18.27 9.36 7.78
N ILE A 547 -19.53 8.96 7.69
CA ILE A 547 -20.22 8.06 8.59
C ILE A 547 -20.38 6.70 7.92
N GLY A 548 -20.09 5.62 8.64
CA GLY A 548 -20.19 4.24 8.14
C GLY A 548 -18.82 3.55 8.13
N PRO A 549 -18.69 2.43 7.39
CA PRO A 549 -19.70 1.79 6.57
C PRO A 549 -20.85 1.15 7.35
N SER A 550 -22.03 1.08 6.73
CA SER A 550 -23.26 0.52 7.28
C SER A 550 -23.88 -0.52 6.35
N ASN A 551 -24.46 -1.59 6.92
CA ASN A 551 -25.31 -2.49 6.15
C ASN A 551 -26.73 -1.96 5.99
N ASN A 552 -27.28 -1.33 7.04
CA ASN A 552 -28.64 -0.80 7.05
C ASN A 552 -28.76 0.42 7.99
N TRP A 553 -29.19 1.56 7.45
CA TRP A 553 -29.42 2.80 8.19
C TRP A 553 -30.78 2.76 8.91
N LYS A 554 -30.81 3.13 10.20
CA LYS A 554 -32.03 3.03 11.02
C LYS A 554 -32.63 4.38 11.34
N ASN A 555 -32.16 5.05 12.40
CA ASN A 555 -32.80 6.26 12.91
C ASN A 555 -31.78 7.36 13.11
N LEU A 556 -32.16 8.59 12.76
CA LEU A 556 -31.40 9.81 12.92
C LEU A 556 -31.99 10.62 14.08
N TYR A 557 -31.14 11.12 14.97
CA TYR A 557 -31.50 11.94 16.12
C TYR A 557 -30.64 13.19 16.13
N TRP A 558 -31.20 14.31 16.55
CA TRP A 558 -30.44 15.53 16.72
C TRP A 558 -30.94 16.41 17.84
N GLU A 559 -30.07 17.30 18.30
CA GLU A 559 -30.37 18.31 19.30
C GLU A 559 -29.54 19.57 19.01
N GLN A 560 -30.21 20.71 19.02
CA GLN A 560 -29.60 22.02 18.93
C GLN A 560 -30.28 23.02 19.88
N ARG A 561 -29.63 24.16 20.08
CA ARG A 561 -30.17 25.27 20.86
C ARG A 561 -29.79 26.60 20.21
N ALA A 562 -30.65 27.60 20.32
CA ALA A 562 -30.29 28.97 19.98
C ALA A 562 -29.50 29.61 21.12
N LEU A 563 -28.69 30.63 20.83
CA LEU A 563 -28.07 31.49 21.85
C LEU A 563 -29.08 32.47 22.46
N GLU A 564 -30.20 32.69 21.77
CA GLU A 564 -31.21 33.69 22.10
C GLU A 564 -32.50 33.07 22.67
N LEU A 565 -33.26 33.87 23.41
CA LEU A 565 -34.54 33.44 24.01
C LEU A 565 -35.68 33.34 22.99
N LEU A 566 -35.66 34.18 21.95
CA LEU A 566 -36.57 34.18 20.82
C LEU A 566 -35.72 34.12 19.56
N SER A 567 -35.38 32.91 19.13
CA SER A 567 -34.47 32.64 18.02
C SER A 567 -35.02 33.17 16.70
N ALA A 568 -34.17 33.89 15.98
CA ALA A 568 -34.36 34.23 14.57
C ALA A 568 -33.70 33.20 13.63
N ASP A 569 -32.96 32.24 14.19
CA ASP A 569 -32.19 31.22 13.47
C ASP A 569 -33.12 30.33 12.63
N SER A 570 -32.68 30.08 11.41
CA SER A 570 -33.24 29.06 10.52
C SER A 570 -32.15 28.05 10.21
N SER A 571 -32.39 26.79 10.56
CA SER A 571 -31.41 25.71 10.41
C SER A 571 -31.98 24.51 9.65
N ARG A 572 -31.16 23.90 8.79
CA ARG A 572 -31.49 22.75 7.93
C ARG A 572 -30.47 21.65 8.14
N LEU A 573 -30.95 20.41 8.23
CA LEU A 573 -30.12 19.21 8.25
C LEU A 573 -30.25 18.49 6.92
N ARG A 574 -29.11 18.32 6.26
CA ARG A 574 -28.98 17.55 5.05
C ARG A 574 -28.18 16.29 5.32
N VAL A 575 -28.61 15.20 4.70
CA VAL A 575 -27.90 13.92 4.74
C VAL A 575 -27.55 13.54 3.32
N HIS A 576 -26.25 13.37 3.09
CA HIS A 576 -25.71 12.98 1.81
C HIS A 576 -25.29 11.51 1.84
N GLY A 577 -25.64 10.75 0.81
CA GLY A 577 -25.20 9.38 0.57
C GLY A 577 -23.95 9.33 -0.30
N LEU A 578 -23.02 8.45 0.06
CA LEU A 578 -21.80 8.17 -0.69
C LEU A 578 -21.68 6.65 -0.92
N ALA A 579 -21.31 6.27 -2.14
CA ALA A 579 -21.11 4.86 -2.51
C ALA A 579 -19.81 4.30 -1.92
N SER A 580 -18.77 5.14 -1.79
CA SER A 580 -17.48 4.80 -1.17
C SER A 580 -16.94 6.00 -0.39
N MET A 581 -16.02 5.76 0.54
CA MET A 581 -15.34 6.83 1.31
C MET A 581 -14.60 7.85 0.43
N LEU A 582 -14.10 7.41 -0.73
CA LEU A 582 -13.33 8.24 -1.67
C LEU A 582 -14.21 8.91 -2.73
N SER A 583 -15.53 8.74 -2.67
CA SER A 583 -16.42 9.29 -3.68
C SER A 583 -16.55 10.81 -3.53
N ASN A 584 -16.15 11.55 -4.57
CA ASN A 584 -16.41 12.98 -4.67
C ASN A 584 -17.88 13.29 -5.01
N GLN A 585 -18.66 12.28 -5.44
CA GLN A 585 -20.08 12.44 -5.78
C GLN A 585 -20.94 12.16 -4.56
N LYS A 586 -21.57 13.22 -4.04
CA LYS A 586 -22.51 13.17 -2.92
C LYS A 586 -23.94 13.27 -3.43
N VAL A 587 -24.79 12.33 -3.04
CA VAL A 587 -26.22 12.37 -3.39
C VAL A 587 -27.02 12.85 -2.19
N LEU A 588 -27.80 13.92 -2.33
CA LEU A 588 -28.68 14.39 -1.26
C LEU A 588 -29.83 13.38 -1.06
N LEU A 589 -29.88 12.75 0.11
CA LEU A 589 -30.88 11.76 0.46
C LEU A 589 -32.01 12.34 1.31
N LEU A 590 -31.68 13.28 2.19
CA LEU A 590 -32.62 13.93 3.09
C LEU A 590 -32.30 15.42 3.20
N ASP A 591 -33.33 16.26 3.19
CA ASP A 591 -33.26 17.68 3.53
C ASP A 591 -34.47 18.00 4.44
N THR A 592 -34.19 18.30 5.71
CA THR A 592 -35.22 18.56 6.72
C THR A 592 -34.86 19.79 7.56
N VAL A 593 -35.87 20.36 8.22
CA VAL A 593 -35.64 21.42 9.22
C VAL A 593 -34.88 20.81 10.40
N PHE A 594 -33.84 21.51 10.86
CA PHE A 594 -33.07 21.13 12.03
C PHE A 594 -33.70 21.77 13.27
N THR A 595 -34.66 21.08 13.87
CA THR A 595 -35.41 21.54 15.06
C THR A 595 -34.62 21.31 16.35
N ASN A 596 -35.05 21.93 17.47
CA ASN A 596 -34.29 21.92 18.73
C ASN A 596 -33.98 20.52 19.29
N ASN A 597 -34.91 19.58 19.24
CA ASN A 597 -34.68 18.20 19.69
C ASN A 597 -35.70 17.28 19.02
N ASP A 598 -35.24 16.46 18.08
CA ASP A 598 -36.13 15.70 17.21
C ASP A 598 -35.41 14.48 16.61
N SER A 599 -36.16 13.66 15.87
CA SER A 599 -35.66 12.43 15.28
C SER A 599 -36.43 12.04 14.02
N LEU A 600 -35.74 11.35 13.12
CA LEU A 600 -36.36 10.60 12.03
C LEU A 600 -36.15 9.12 12.27
N VAL A 601 -37.27 8.40 12.30
CA VAL A 601 -37.28 6.95 12.46
C VAL A 601 -37.45 6.29 11.10
N ASP A 602 -36.90 5.09 10.97
CA ASP A 602 -37.10 4.22 9.80
C ASP A 602 -36.54 4.77 8.47
N LEU A 603 -35.24 5.05 8.44
CA LEU A 603 -34.48 5.45 7.24
C LEU A 603 -34.23 4.29 6.25
N GLN A 604 -35.02 3.20 6.31
CA GLN A 604 -34.85 2.01 5.47
C GLN A 604 -35.06 2.26 3.97
N ASN A 605 -35.55 3.45 3.58
CA ASN A 605 -35.69 3.85 2.18
C ASN A 605 -34.38 4.37 1.56
N ILE A 606 -33.29 4.50 2.33
CA ILE A 606 -31.98 4.83 1.77
C ILE A 606 -31.50 3.63 0.95
N ASP A 607 -31.13 3.88 -0.32
CA ASP A 607 -30.60 2.85 -1.20
C ASP A 607 -29.39 2.14 -0.55
N SER A 608 -29.45 0.81 -0.55
CA SER A 608 -28.42 -0.10 -0.07
C SER A 608 -27.03 0.10 -0.71
N SER A 609 -26.97 0.78 -1.86
CA SER A 609 -25.72 1.19 -2.52
C SER A 609 -24.95 2.25 -1.73
N PHE A 610 -25.61 3.06 -0.90
CA PHE A 610 -24.96 4.06 -0.04
C PHE A 610 -24.53 3.46 1.29
N LYS A 611 -23.33 2.88 1.31
CA LYS A 611 -22.70 2.33 2.52
C LYS A 611 -22.19 3.42 3.46
N PHE A 612 -22.07 4.65 2.99
CA PHE A 612 -21.57 5.79 3.74
C PHE A 612 -22.53 6.98 3.68
N LEU A 613 -22.56 7.77 4.76
CA LEU A 613 -23.32 9.02 4.85
C LEU A 613 -22.43 10.18 5.28
N GLN A 614 -22.88 11.40 5.02
CA GLN A 614 -22.29 12.60 5.58
C GLN A 614 -23.40 13.58 5.98
N PHE A 615 -23.30 14.16 7.16
CA PHE A 615 -24.26 15.14 7.66
C PHE A 615 -23.77 16.55 7.40
N GLU A 616 -24.71 17.41 7.04
CA GLU A 616 -24.49 18.82 6.80
C GLU A 616 -25.58 19.60 7.54
N MET A 617 -25.17 20.47 8.46
CA MET A 617 -26.04 21.45 9.10
C MET A 617 -25.79 22.80 8.42
N GLU A 618 -26.82 23.39 7.83
CA GLU A 618 -26.81 24.79 7.43
C GLU A 618 -27.59 25.62 8.44
N THR A 619 -27.08 26.79 8.78
CA THR A 619 -27.76 27.73 9.68
C THR A 619 -27.63 29.15 9.16
N SER A 620 -28.69 29.93 9.32
CA SER A 620 -28.74 31.35 8.96
C SER A 620 -29.55 32.15 9.96
N ASP A 621 -29.14 33.38 10.20
CA ASP A 621 -29.85 34.38 11.00
C ASP A 621 -29.55 35.75 10.40
N ASP A 622 -30.61 36.46 9.97
CA ASP A 622 -30.53 37.77 9.30
C ASP A 622 -30.76 38.95 10.26
N SER A 623 -31.04 38.68 11.54
CA SER A 623 -31.40 39.69 12.53
C SER A 623 -30.33 39.84 13.60
N LEU A 624 -29.96 38.74 14.27
CA LEU A 624 -29.06 38.78 15.44
C LEU A 624 -27.67 38.20 15.12
N LEU A 625 -27.50 37.66 13.91
CA LEU A 625 -26.26 37.11 13.37
C LEU A 625 -25.64 36.06 14.28
N THR A 626 -26.46 35.18 14.88
CA THR A 626 -25.97 34.04 15.65
C THR A 626 -26.31 32.71 14.98
N PRO A 627 -25.36 31.76 14.89
CA PRO A 627 -25.65 30.43 14.36
C PRO A 627 -26.31 29.56 15.43
N ALA A 628 -27.14 28.62 14.98
CA ALA A 628 -27.69 27.61 15.88
C ALA A 628 -26.58 26.70 16.44
N GLN A 629 -26.68 26.41 17.73
CA GLN A 629 -25.67 25.66 18.47
C GLN A 629 -26.02 24.17 18.46
N ILE A 630 -25.38 23.42 17.56
CA ILE A 630 -25.49 21.97 17.55
C ILE A 630 -24.96 21.38 18.86
N SER A 631 -25.79 20.59 19.51
CA SER A 631 -25.44 19.88 20.75
C SER A 631 -25.22 18.40 20.47
N ARG A 632 -26.01 17.82 19.56
CA ARG A 632 -25.90 16.41 19.19
C ARG A 632 -26.45 16.15 17.80
N TRP A 633 -25.82 15.21 17.09
CA TRP A 633 -26.42 14.48 15.99
C TRP A 633 -25.93 13.04 15.95
N GLN A 634 -26.84 12.12 15.68
CA GLN A 634 -26.57 10.69 15.83
C GLN A 634 -27.36 9.91 14.81
N ILE A 635 -26.77 8.83 14.31
CA ILE A 635 -27.47 7.86 13.50
C ILE A 635 -27.20 6.46 13.99
N THR A 636 -28.28 5.73 14.17
CA THR A 636 -28.25 4.30 14.48
C THR A 636 -28.26 3.51 13.19
N TYR A 637 -27.44 2.46 13.11
CA TYR A 637 -27.35 1.59 11.94
C TYR A 637 -26.83 0.20 12.33
N ASP A 638 -26.82 -0.73 11.38
CA ASP A 638 -26.15 -2.03 11.50
C ASP A 638 -24.72 -1.91 10.97
N PRO A 639 -23.68 -1.80 11.84
CA PRO A 639 -22.32 -1.68 11.38
C PRO A 639 -21.85 -2.96 10.71
N LEU A 640 -20.90 -2.81 9.79
CA LEU A 640 -20.23 -3.96 9.20
C LEU A 640 -19.39 -4.72 10.24
N PRO A 641 -19.24 -6.04 10.06
CA PRO A 641 -18.31 -6.81 10.87
C PRO A 641 -16.87 -6.39 10.60
N GLU A 642 -15.95 -6.90 11.43
CA GLU A 642 -14.52 -6.68 11.27
C GLU A 642 -13.80 -7.96 11.66
N LEU A 643 -12.89 -8.41 10.80
CA LEU A 643 -11.96 -9.48 11.11
C LEU A 643 -10.53 -8.95 11.17
N ALA A 644 -9.69 -9.71 11.86
CA ALA A 644 -8.26 -9.51 11.88
C ALA A 644 -7.55 -10.87 11.88
N LEU A 645 -6.40 -10.95 11.20
CA LEU A 645 -5.45 -12.02 11.45
C LEU A 645 -4.84 -11.83 12.85
N ASN A 646 -4.86 -12.89 13.65
CA ASN A 646 -4.35 -12.87 15.02
C ASN A 646 -3.38 -14.04 15.29
N PRO A 647 -2.15 -13.97 14.77
CA PRO A 647 -1.13 -15.02 14.94
C PRO A 647 -0.88 -15.41 16.40
N LYS A 648 -0.98 -14.47 17.33
CA LYS A 648 -0.87 -14.71 18.78
C LYS A 648 -1.87 -15.74 19.31
N LYS A 649 -3.08 -15.84 18.71
CA LYS A 649 -4.09 -16.84 19.10
C LYS A 649 -3.97 -18.15 18.33
N GLY A 650 -3.09 -18.22 17.32
CA GLY A 650 -2.82 -19.42 16.54
C GLY A 650 -1.91 -19.11 15.36
N TRP A 651 -0.67 -19.60 15.40
CA TRP A 651 0.29 -19.52 14.31
C TRP A 651 1.15 -20.78 14.33
N TYR A 652 1.22 -21.48 13.21
CA TYR A 652 2.08 -22.64 13.06
C TYR A 652 2.65 -22.70 11.66
N LEU A 653 3.97 -22.83 11.58
CA LEU A 653 4.71 -23.19 10.40
C LEU A 653 5.77 -24.18 10.86
N ASP A 654 5.72 -25.41 10.34
CA ASP A 654 6.51 -26.52 10.89
C ASP A 654 8.03 -26.26 10.86
N SER A 655 8.51 -25.65 9.78
CA SER A 655 9.89 -25.26 9.57
C SER A 655 9.95 -24.08 8.59
N ASN A 656 11.06 -23.34 8.57
CA ASN A 656 11.33 -22.36 7.51
C ASN A 656 12.18 -22.96 6.38
N ARG A 657 12.45 -24.28 6.44
CA ARG A 657 13.33 -25.03 5.57
C ARG A 657 12.74 -26.40 5.29
N PHE A 658 12.49 -26.70 4.02
CA PHE A 658 11.88 -27.94 3.55
C PHE A 658 12.76 -28.57 2.45
N GLN A 659 12.71 -29.88 2.34
CA GLN A 659 13.27 -30.59 1.19
C GLN A 659 12.21 -30.66 0.08
N GLN A 660 12.63 -30.57 -1.18
CA GLN A 660 11.70 -30.69 -2.31
C GLN A 660 10.97 -32.03 -2.28
N GLY A 661 9.65 -31.99 -2.41
CA GLY A 661 8.76 -33.15 -2.30
C GLY A 661 8.00 -33.23 -0.97
N ASP A 662 8.53 -32.62 0.09
CA ASP A 662 7.89 -32.58 1.40
C ASP A 662 6.58 -31.76 1.42
N SER A 663 5.76 -31.93 2.46
CA SER A 663 4.51 -31.20 2.68
C SER A 663 4.70 -30.07 3.69
N ILE A 664 4.41 -28.85 3.27
CA ILE A 664 4.47 -27.65 4.12
C ILE A 664 3.13 -27.51 4.83
N TYR A 665 3.13 -27.62 6.15
CA TYR A 665 1.94 -27.41 6.98
C TYR A 665 1.95 -26.01 7.58
N PHE A 666 0.86 -25.27 7.36
CA PHE A 666 0.68 -23.92 7.85
C PHE A 666 -0.67 -23.75 8.54
N SER A 667 -0.71 -22.99 9.63
CA SER A 667 -1.97 -22.54 10.24
C SER A 667 -1.90 -21.12 10.75
N VAL A 668 -3.03 -20.41 10.66
CA VAL A 668 -3.20 -19.04 11.17
C VAL A 668 -4.58 -18.86 11.81
N ALA A 669 -4.62 -18.14 12.91
CA ALA A 669 -5.85 -17.72 13.57
C ALA A 669 -6.41 -16.45 12.96
N ILE A 670 -7.72 -16.47 12.70
CA ILE A 670 -8.52 -15.38 12.17
C ILE A 670 -9.61 -15.08 13.19
N GLU A 671 -9.66 -13.85 13.69
CA GLU A 671 -10.60 -13.44 14.74
C GLU A 671 -11.60 -12.43 14.18
N ASN A 672 -12.89 -12.60 14.47
CA ASN A 672 -13.87 -11.55 14.27
C ASN A 672 -13.85 -10.65 15.50
N ILE A 673 -13.23 -9.48 15.40
CA ILE A 673 -13.12 -8.57 16.54
C ILE A 673 -14.41 -7.80 16.77
N SER A 674 -15.42 -7.90 15.90
CA SER A 674 -16.63 -7.11 16.02
C SER A 674 -17.71 -7.87 16.80
N PRO A 675 -18.72 -7.18 17.37
CA PRO A 675 -19.90 -7.84 17.94
C PRO A 675 -20.91 -8.27 16.86
N PHE A 676 -20.55 -8.24 15.57
CA PHE A 676 -21.42 -8.56 14.45
C PHE A 676 -20.95 -9.84 13.75
N ASN A 677 -21.85 -10.66 13.24
CA ASN A 677 -21.48 -11.92 12.58
C ASN A 677 -20.96 -11.67 11.16
N MET A 678 -19.97 -12.46 10.73
CA MET A 678 -19.57 -12.59 9.32
C MET A 678 -20.16 -13.87 8.71
N ASP A 679 -20.35 -13.86 7.41
CA ASP A 679 -20.71 -15.06 6.64
C ASP A 679 -19.46 -15.90 6.35
N SER A 680 -19.62 -16.98 5.57
CA SER A 680 -18.55 -17.90 5.14
C SER A 680 -17.33 -17.17 4.59
N LEU A 681 -16.18 -17.37 5.25
CA LEU A 681 -14.96 -16.64 4.95
C LEU A 681 -14.18 -17.31 3.80
N LEU A 682 -13.77 -16.52 2.81
CA LEU A 682 -12.73 -16.95 1.87
C LEU A 682 -11.36 -16.56 2.41
N VAL A 683 -10.40 -17.48 2.35
CA VAL A 683 -8.98 -17.23 2.68
C VAL A 683 -8.16 -17.50 1.42
N ASN A 684 -7.31 -16.55 1.05
CA ASN A 684 -6.40 -16.69 -0.08
C ASN A 684 -4.98 -16.94 0.41
N TYR A 685 -4.38 -18.00 -0.15
CA TYR A 685 -2.98 -18.34 0.04
C TYR A 685 -2.24 -18.15 -1.28
N LYS A 686 -1.19 -17.34 -1.26
CA LYS A 686 -0.36 -17.03 -2.42
C LYS A 686 1.11 -17.26 -2.06
N LEU A 687 1.83 -17.94 -2.93
CA LEU A 687 3.29 -18.07 -2.87
C LEU A 687 3.91 -17.16 -3.92
N GLU A 688 5.03 -16.53 -3.57
CA GLU A 688 5.73 -15.61 -4.46
C GLU A 688 7.24 -15.82 -4.36
N ASN A 689 7.89 -15.96 -5.50
CA ASN A 689 9.35 -16.00 -5.59
C ASN A 689 9.82 -15.13 -6.77
N ARG A 690 11.12 -15.20 -7.09
CA ARG A 690 11.70 -14.46 -8.22
C ARG A 690 11.13 -14.84 -9.59
N ASN A 691 10.55 -16.03 -9.72
CA ASN A 691 10.02 -16.57 -10.97
C ASN A 691 8.53 -16.24 -11.16
N GLY A 692 7.87 -15.66 -10.15
CA GLY A 692 6.49 -15.21 -10.23
C GLY A 692 5.65 -15.61 -9.02
N THR A 693 4.34 -15.62 -9.23
CA THR A 693 3.31 -15.86 -8.21
C THR A 693 2.58 -17.18 -8.48
N ILE A 694 2.37 -17.98 -7.43
CA ILE A 694 1.57 -19.20 -7.44
C ILE A 694 0.40 -19.03 -6.47
N ASN A 695 -0.83 -19.03 -6.99
CA ASN A 695 -2.03 -19.02 -6.15
C ASN A 695 -2.40 -20.45 -5.76
N ILE A 696 -2.63 -20.69 -4.47
CA ILE A 696 -3.04 -21.99 -3.96
C ILE A 696 -4.57 -22.04 -3.89
N PRO A 697 -5.24 -22.89 -4.68
CA PRO A 697 -6.69 -23.02 -4.64
C PRO A 697 -7.16 -23.46 -3.25
N TYR A 698 -8.12 -22.73 -2.68
CA TYR A 698 -8.58 -22.96 -1.32
C TYR A 698 -10.10 -22.79 -1.20
N PRO A 699 -10.83 -23.74 -0.56
CA PRO A 699 -12.28 -23.64 -0.40
C PRO A 699 -12.65 -22.62 0.69
N ARG A 700 -13.88 -22.07 0.61
CA ARG A 700 -14.44 -21.22 1.67
C ARG A 700 -14.56 -21.99 2.99
N ARG A 701 -14.39 -21.27 4.09
CA ARG A 701 -14.58 -21.76 5.46
C ARG A 701 -15.95 -21.37 6.01
N ASP A 702 -16.30 -21.93 7.17
CA ASP A 702 -17.58 -21.65 7.84
C ASP A 702 -17.69 -20.16 8.25
N SER A 703 -18.92 -19.73 8.53
CA SER A 703 -19.23 -18.40 9.03
C SER A 703 -18.49 -18.08 10.34
N LEU A 704 -17.99 -16.84 10.45
CA LEU A 704 -17.26 -16.38 11.63
C LEU A 704 -18.18 -15.52 12.51
N LYS A 705 -18.76 -16.15 13.54
CA LYS A 705 -19.66 -15.48 14.49
C LYS A 705 -18.98 -14.32 15.21
N ALA A 706 -19.79 -13.40 15.74
CA ALA A 706 -19.34 -12.27 16.55
C ALA A 706 -18.38 -12.74 17.65
N ARG A 707 -17.20 -12.12 17.76
CA ARG A 707 -16.16 -12.45 18.74
C ARG A 707 -15.60 -13.88 18.66
N ALA A 708 -15.85 -14.61 17.57
CA ALA A 708 -15.33 -15.96 17.39
C ALA A 708 -13.94 -15.98 16.75
N LEU A 709 -13.25 -17.12 16.93
CA LEU A 709 -11.94 -17.41 16.38
C LEU A 709 -12.06 -18.60 15.41
N LEU A 710 -11.46 -18.47 14.23
CA LEU A 710 -11.27 -19.55 13.26
C LEU A 710 -9.77 -19.79 13.11
N THR A 711 -9.30 -21.00 13.41
CA THR A 711 -7.93 -21.41 13.08
C THR A 711 -7.95 -22.11 11.73
N ASP A 712 -7.43 -21.42 10.72
CA ASP A 712 -7.36 -21.95 9.37
C ASP A 712 -6.06 -22.74 9.17
N THR A 713 -6.15 -23.87 8.47
CA THR A 713 -5.03 -24.81 8.28
C THR A 713 -4.91 -25.21 6.80
N ILE A 714 -3.71 -25.20 6.26
CA ILE A 714 -3.41 -25.61 4.88
C ILE A 714 -2.17 -26.52 4.84
N SER A 715 -2.18 -27.45 3.88
CA SER A 715 -1.02 -28.25 3.49
C SER A 715 -0.67 -27.94 2.04
N ILE A 716 0.59 -27.59 1.79
CA ILE A 716 1.11 -27.20 0.48
C ILE A 716 2.19 -28.20 0.07
N SER A 717 2.03 -28.82 -1.10
CA SER A 717 3.05 -29.72 -1.66
C SER A 717 4.25 -28.94 -2.18
N SER A 718 5.46 -29.27 -1.70
CA SER A 718 6.70 -28.64 -2.16
C SER A 718 7.30 -29.28 -3.43
N LYS A 719 6.65 -30.31 -4.00
CA LYS A 719 7.13 -31.07 -5.18
C LYS A 719 7.69 -30.21 -6.33
N TYR A 720 7.03 -29.09 -6.64
CA TYR A 720 7.40 -28.17 -7.72
C TYR A 720 7.97 -26.84 -7.23
N LEU A 721 8.27 -26.74 -5.92
CA LEU A 721 8.80 -25.53 -5.30
C LEU A 721 10.31 -25.69 -5.11
N ILE A 722 11.06 -24.65 -5.47
CA ILE A 722 12.51 -24.54 -5.28
C ILE A 722 12.87 -23.11 -4.83
N ASP A 723 13.90 -23.00 -4.00
CA ASP A 723 14.43 -21.76 -3.42
C ASP A 723 13.48 -21.09 -2.40
N ASN A 724 13.62 -19.77 -2.22
CA ASN A 724 12.89 -18.99 -1.24
C ASN A 724 11.53 -18.54 -1.79
N TYR A 725 10.47 -18.80 -1.03
CA TYR A 725 9.13 -18.28 -1.27
C TYR A 725 8.68 -17.36 -0.14
N PHE A 726 8.01 -16.28 -0.51
CA PHE A 726 7.13 -15.55 0.39
C PHE A 726 5.74 -16.17 0.31
N MET A 727 5.18 -16.50 1.47
CA MET A 727 3.81 -16.95 1.61
C MET A 727 2.96 -15.81 2.16
N TRP A 728 1.98 -15.41 1.36
CA TRP A 728 0.96 -14.44 1.73
C TRP A 728 -0.32 -15.18 2.11
N VAL A 729 -0.90 -14.78 3.23
CA VAL A 729 -2.24 -15.20 3.65
C VAL A 729 -3.12 -13.98 3.79
N THR A 730 -4.24 -13.98 3.07
CA THR A 730 -5.24 -12.91 3.11
C THR A 730 -6.59 -13.49 3.50
N ALA A 731 -7.11 -13.07 4.65
CA ALA A 731 -8.49 -13.34 5.02
C ALA A 731 -9.42 -12.34 4.32
N ASN A 732 -10.58 -12.78 3.82
CA ASN A 732 -11.51 -11.93 3.08
C ASN A 732 -10.87 -11.21 1.86
N PRO A 733 -10.22 -11.93 0.93
CA PRO A 733 -9.45 -11.33 -0.15
C PRO A 733 -10.30 -10.46 -1.08
N ILE A 734 -9.64 -9.54 -1.79
CA ILE A 734 -10.25 -8.76 -2.88
C ILE A 734 -10.38 -9.66 -4.13
N ILE A 735 -11.60 -9.75 -4.67
CA ILE A 735 -11.91 -10.46 -5.90
C ILE A 735 -12.27 -9.43 -6.97
N GLY A 736 -11.41 -9.29 -7.98
CA GLY A 736 -11.54 -8.23 -8.97
C GLY A 736 -11.26 -6.87 -8.34
N THR A 737 -12.31 -6.09 -8.08
CA THR A 737 -12.22 -4.75 -7.47
C THR A 737 -12.93 -4.65 -6.12
N GLU A 738 -13.59 -5.71 -5.66
CA GLU A 738 -14.39 -5.70 -4.44
C GLU A 738 -13.89 -6.73 -3.43
N LYS A 739 -14.02 -6.41 -2.14
CA LYS A 739 -13.77 -7.36 -1.05
C LYS A 739 -14.81 -8.48 -1.13
N ASP A 740 -14.43 -9.72 -0.84
CA ASP A 740 -15.36 -10.85 -0.81
C ASP A 740 -16.55 -10.62 0.14
N GLN A 741 -16.30 -9.99 1.29
CA GLN A 741 -17.30 -9.48 2.22
C GLN A 741 -16.96 -8.03 2.64
N PRO A 742 -17.95 -7.17 2.85
CA PRO A 742 -17.72 -5.81 3.30
C PRO A 742 -17.42 -5.80 4.82
N GLU A 743 -16.41 -5.04 5.22
CA GLU A 743 -15.95 -4.93 6.61
C GLU A 743 -15.47 -3.51 6.94
N GLN A 744 -15.18 -3.26 8.22
CA GLN A 744 -14.73 -1.95 8.72
C GLN A 744 -13.29 -1.60 8.33
N PHE A 745 -12.33 -2.50 8.61
CA PHE A 745 -10.91 -2.31 8.29
C PHE A 745 -10.40 -3.50 7.51
N TYR A 746 -9.49 -3.26 6.55
CA TYR A 746 -8.91 -4.31 5.71
C TYR A 746 -7.42 -4.54 5.99
N PHE A 747 -6.72 -3.55 6.55
CA PHE A 747 -5.27 -3.56 6.69
C PHE A 747 -4.75 -4.72 7.57
N ASN A 748 -5.59 -5.22 8.47
CA ASN A 748 -5.28 -6.27 9.43
C ASN A 748 -5.66 -7.68 8.94
N ASN A 749 -5.97 -7.83 7.65
CA ASN A 749 -6.42 -9.10 7.06
C ASN A 749 -5.30 -9.85 6.33
N LEU A 750 -4.09 -9.27 6.29
CA LEU A 750 -2.96 -9.76 5.53
C LEU A 750 -1.79 -10.09 6.46
N ALA A 751 -1.19 -11.25 6.25
CA ALA A 751 0.09 -11.60 6.85
C ALA A 751 1.03 -12.21 5.82
N GLN A 752 2.32 -12.02 6.04
CA GLN A 752 3.38 -12.52 5.17
C GLN A 752 4.41 -13.30 5.99
N THR A 753 4.83 -14.45 5.49
CA THR A 753 5.95 -15.20 6.03
C THR A 753 6.83 -15.72 4.89
N ASN A 754 7.95 -16.37 5.21
CA ASN A 754 8.84 -16.95 4.21
C ASN A 754 9.33 -18.33 4.60
N PHE A 755 9.68 -19.12 3.58
CA PHE A 755 10.33 -20.41 3.76
C PHE A 755 11.23 -20.70 2.55
N PHE A 756 12.17 -21.63 2.74
CA PHE A 756 13.11 -22.08 1.73
C PHE A 756 12.89 -23.56 1.41
N VAL A 757 12.84 -23.92 0.12
CA VAL A 757 12.79 -25.31 -0.34
C VAL A 757 14.10 -25.66 -1.01
N PHE A 758 14.81 -26.64 -0.45
CA PHE A 758 16.05 -27.15 -1.05
C PHE A 758 15.72 -27.99 -2.27
N LYS A 759 16.26 -27.57 -3.42
CA LYS A 759 16.25 -28.38 -4.63
C LYS A 759 17.06 -29.65 -4.40
N ASP A 760 16.49 -30.76 -4.80
CA ASP A 760 17.16 -32.03 -4.83
C ASP A 760 18.13 -32.10 -6.03
N ASN A 761 19.41 -32.36 -5.74
CA ASN A 761 20.48 -32.46 -6.74
C ASN A 761 21.42 -33.64 -6.45
N THR A 762 21.03 -34.58 -5.59
CA THR A 762 21.85 -35.76 -5.33
C THR A 762 21.56 -36.80 -6.39
N ASN A 763 22.59 -37.48 -6.89
CA ASN A 763 22.39 -38.54 -7.84
C ASN A 763 21.92 -39.81 -7.12
N PRO A 764 20.87 -40.51 -7.61
CA PRO A 764 20.49 -41.82 -7.07
C PRO A 764 21.56 -42.86 -7.38
N ILE A 765 21.60 -43.94 -6.61
CA ILE A 765 22.55 -45.04 -6.79
C ILE A 765 21.87 -46.14 -7.61
N LEU A 766 22.46 -46.51 -8.74
CA LEU A 766 22.01 -47.64 -9.56
C LEU A 766 22.86 -48.88 -9.25
N ASP A 767 22.20 -49.98 -8.94
CA ASP A 767 22.82 -51.29 -8.75
C ASP A 767 22.25 -52.32 -9.73
N VAL A 768 23.11 -53.15 -10.33
CA VAL A 768 22.70 -54.18 -11.32
C VAL A 768 23.35 -55.51 -11.00
N THR A 769 22.52 -56.53 -10.80
CA THR A 769 22.98 -57.89 -10.52
C THR A 769 22.41 -58.90 -11.50
N PHE A 770 23.16 -59.99 -11.72
CA PHE A 770 22.79 -61.12 -12.55
C PHE A 770 22.75 -62.36 -11.66
N ASP A 771 21.61 -63.04 -11.58
CA ASP A 771 21.38 -64.19 -10.71
C ASP A 771 21.79 -63.93 -9.24
N GLY A 772 21.60 -62.68 -8.78
CA GLY A 772 21.95 -62.22 -7.44
C GLY A 772 23.42 -61.86 -7.20
N VAL A 773 24.25 -61.78 -8.25
CA VAL A 773 25.68 -61.40 -8.13
C VAL A 773 26.09 -60.30 -9.12
N HIS A 774 27.08 -59.50 -8.74
CA HIS A 774 27.76 -58.58 -9.67
C HIS A 774 28.75 -59.34 -10.55
N ILE A 775 28.67 -59.10 -11.85
CA ILE A 775 29.56 -59.70 -12.85
C ILE A 775 30.65 -58.71 -13.28
N LEU A 776 31.74 -59.25 -13.85
CA LEU A 776 32.79 -58.47 -14.50
C LEU A 776 32.66 -58.53 -16.03
N ASN A 777 33.33 -57.60 -16.72
CA ASN A 777 33.35 -57.59 -18.18
C ASN A 777 33.87 -58.92 -18.74
N ASN A 778 33.08 -59.51 -19.63
CA ASN A 778 33.27 -60.81 -20.29
C ASN A 778 33.08 -62.04 -19.39
N ASP A 779 32.44 -61.88 -18.22
CA ASP A 779 31.97 -63.06 -17.48
C ASP A 779 30.91 -63.82 -18.29
N ILE A 780 30.89 -65.13 -18.10
CA ILE A 780 29.91 -66.01 -18.73
C ILE A 780 28.63 -65.98 -17.91
N VAL A 781 27.52 -65.67 -18.57
CA VAL A 781 26.19 -65.57 -17.96
C VAL A 781 25.25 -66.62 -18.55
N SER A 782 24.26 -67.06 -17.77
CA SER A 782 23.20 -67.95 -18.25
C SER A 782 22.51 -67.37 -19.49
N PRO A 783 22.12 -68.18 -20.49
CA PRO A 783 21.21 -67.73 -21.55
C PRO A 783 19.84 -67.27 -21.04
N ASN A 784 19.44 -67.72 -19.84
CA ASN A 784 18.22 -67.30 -19.16
C ASN A 784 18.58 -66.72 -17.78
N PRO A 785 19.27 -65.58 -17.70
CA PRO A 785 19.63 -65.01 -16.41
C PRO A 785 18.44 -64.27 -15.80
N PHE A 786 18.49 -64.10 -14.49
CA PHE A 786 17.64 -63.18 -13.77
C PHE A 786 18.41 -61.90 -13.49
N ILE A 787 18.05 -60.81 -14.17
CA ILE A 787 18.72 -59.52 -14.02
C ILE A 787 17.85 -58.62 -13.14
N VAL A 788 18.44 -58.12 -12.06
CA VAL A 788 17.78 -57.17 -11.15
C VAL A 788 18.50 -55.83 -11.28
N ILE A 789 17.73 -54.79 -11.56
CA ILE A 789 18.20 -53.41 -11.63
C ILE A 789 17.51 -52.66 -10.49
N GLU A 790 18.29 -52.09 -9.59
CA GLU A 790 17.81 -51.38 -8.39
C GLU A 790 18.27 -49.92 -8.44
N LEU A 791 17.37 -48.98 -8.16
CA LEU A 791 17.66 -47.57 -8.03
C LEU A 791 17.31 -47.10 -6.61
N ASP A 792 18.30 -46.63 -5.88
CA ASP A 792 18.22 -46.16 -4.49
C ASP A 792 18.42 -44.63 -4.44
N ASP A 793 17.40 -43.91 -4.00
CA ASP A 793 17.38 -42.44 -3.94
C ASP A 793 17.23 -41.98 -2.49
N GLU A 794 18.11 -41.07 -2.04
CA GLU A 794 18.12 -40.65 -0.63
C GLU A 794 16.97 -39.70 -0.27
N ASN A 795 16.25 -39.15 -1.25
CA ASN A 795 15.13 -38.25 -1.00
C ASN A 795 13.86 -39.01 -0.55
N PRO A 796 13.46 -38.92 0.73
CA PRO A 796 12.37 -39.74 1.25
C PRO A 796 10.97 -39.29 0.77
N PHE A 797 10.87 -38.15 0.08
CA PHE A 797 9.59 -37.56 -0.32
C PHE A 797 9.26 -37.73 -1.80
N LEU A 798 10.26 -37.99 -2.64
CA LEU A 798 10.14 -38.02 -4.10
C LEU A 798 10.22 -39.44 -4.67
N ILE A 799 9.29 -40.27 -4.20
CA ILE A 799 9.28 -41.71 -4.47
C ILE A 799 8.79 -42.04 -5.89
N LEU A 800 9.53 -42.90 -6.59
CA LEU A 800 9.18 -43.46 -7.92
C LEU A 800 8.10 -44.56 -7.81
N SER A 801 6.86 -44.22 -7.49
CA SER A 801 5.79 -45.19 -7.21
C SER A 801 4.72 -45.32 -8.31
N GLU A 802 4.86 -44.62 -9.42
CA GLU A 802 3.82 -44.53 -10.46
C GLU A 802 4.26 -45.21 -11.78
N ASN A 803 3.32 -45.74 -12.57
CA ASN A 803 3.65 -46.34 -13.87
C ASN A 803 4.39 -45.38 -14.83
N ILE A 804 4.13 -44.07 -14.70
CA ILE A 804 4.82 -43.05 -15.52
C ILE A 804 6.30 -42.94 -15.17
N ASP A 805 6.70 -43.33 -13.95
CA ASP A 805 8.09 -43.27 -13.47
C ASP A 805 8.99 -44.28 -14.22
N THR A 806 8.40 -45.30 -14.89
CA THR A 806 9.14 -46.19 -15.80
C THR A 806 9.81 -45.45 -16.98
N ALA A 807 9.35 -44.23 -17.31
CA ALA A 807 9.98 -43.37 -18.30
C ALA A 807 11.36 -42.85 -17.89
N ASN A 808 11.67 -42.85 -16.58
CA ASN A 808 12.94 -42.40 -16.02
C ASN A 808 14.08 -43.43 -16.19
N PHE A 809 13.77 -44.59 -16.78
CA PHE A 809 14.73 -45.66 -17.03
C PHE A 809 14.98 -45.87 -18.53
N GLN A 810 16.26 -45.93 -18.88
CA GLN A 810 16.74 -46.35 -20.19
C GLN A 810 17.52 -47.65 -20.04
N ILE A 811 16.95 -48.74 -20.54
CA ILE A 811 17.54 -50.08 -20.51
C ILE A 811 17.74 -50.52 -21.96
N GLU A 812 18.97 -50.82 -22.34
CA GLU A 812 19.35 -51.18 -23.70
C GLU A 812 20.27 -52.39 -23.71
N ILE A 813 20.11 -53.24 -24.74
CA ILE A 813 20.97 -54.40 -24.96
C ILE A 813 21.59 -54.33 -26.36
N LEU A 814 22.89 -54.61 -26.44
CA LEU A 814 23.61 -54.82 -27.69
C LEU A 814 23.86 -56.32 -27.87
N SER A 815 23.38 -56.89 -28.97
CA SER A 815 23.57 -58.32 -29.28
C SER A 815 24.90 -58.57 -30.03
N PRO A 816 25.46 -59.79 -29.99
CA PRO A 816 26.82 -60.11 -30.47
C PRO A 816 27.14 -59.74 -31.92
N ASN A 817 26.12 -59.66 -32.79
CA ASN A 817 26.25 -59.35 -34.22
C ASN A 817 25.55 -58.06 -34.64
N SER A 818 25.15 -57.22 -33.68
CA SER A 818 24.47 -55.95 -33.92
C SER A 818 25.39 -54.77 -33.63
N ASN A 819 25.28 -53.70 -34.42
CA ASN A 819 25.89 -52.40 -34.13
C ASN A 819 24.87 -51.38 -33.60
N ALA A 820 23.62 -51.81 -33.37
CA ALA A 820 22.53 -50.98 -32.91
C ALA A 820 22.06 -51.44 -31.53
N TRP A 821 21.99 -50.50 -30.60
CA TRP A 821 21.39 -50.70 -29.29
C TRP A 821 19.89 -50.94 -29.44
N GLN A 822 19.39 -51.99 -28.78
CA GLN A 822 17.97 -52.27 -28.71
C GLN A 822 17.44 -51.85 -27.34
N ARG A 823 16.50 -50.89 -27.32
CA ARG A 823 15.80 -50.49 -26.10
C ARG A 823 14.87 -51.61 -25.63
N ILE A 824 14.93 -51.93 -24.35
CA ILE A 824 14.04 -52.85 -23.65
C ILE A 824 12.93 -52.01 -23.03
N ASN A 825 11.72 -52.15 -23.55
CA ASN A 825 10.54 -51.44 -23.03
C ASN A 825 9.92 -52.26 -21.89
N PHE A 826 9.32 -51.58 -20.91
CA PHE A 826 8.58 -52.22 -19.81
C PHE A 826 7.38 -53.03 -20.31
N PHE A 827 6.71 -52.56 -21.36
CA PHE A 827 5.55 -53.21 -21.95
C PHE A 827 5.76 -53.45 -23.45
N ASN A 828 5.37 -54.65 -23.91
CA ASN A 828 5.24 -54.96 -25.32
C ASN A 828 3.76 -55.26 -25.63
N ASN A 829 3.02 -54.24 -26.08
CA ASN A 829 1.57 -54.26 -26.23
C ASN A 829 0.81 -54.51 -24.90
N VAL A 830 0.47 -55.77 -24.59
CA VAL A 830 -0.40 -56.17 -23.46
C VAL A 830 0.35 -56.99 -22.40
N THR A 831 1.53 -57.52 -22.71
CA THR A 831 2.34 -58.31 -21.77
C THR A 831 3.49 -57.47 -21.21
N PRO A 832 3.69 -57.45 -19.88
CA PRO A 832 4.87 -56.86 -19.27
C PRO A 832 6.11 -57.64 -19.72
N ASN A 833 7.15 -56.90 -20.11
CA ASN A 833 8.46 -57.43 -20.48
C ASN A 833 9.50 -57.15 -19.39
N LEU A 834 9.22 -56.18 -18.52
CA LEU A 834 9.91 -55.90 -17.26
C LEU A 834 8.85 -55.83 -16.16
N GLU A 835 9.12 -56.45 -15.03
CA GLU A 835 8.32 -56.28 -13.82
C GLU A 835 9.03 -55.28 -12.91
N TRP A 836 8.28 -54.49 -12.16
CA TRP A 836 8.86 -53.54 -11.21
C TRP A 836 8.06 -53.52 -9.92
N PHE A 837 8.75 -53.24 -8.83
CA PHE A 837 8.16 -53.04 -7.52
C PHE A 837 8.96 -51.98 -6.74
N ILE A 838 8.35 -51.49 -5.67
CA ILE A 838 8.94 -50.46 -4.83
C ILE A 838 9.00 -50.91 -3.38
N ASN A 839 10.10 -50.59 -2.73
CA ASN A 839 10.19 -50.52 -1.28
C ASN A 839 10.08 -49.04 -0.86
N GLU A 840 8.87 -48.60 -0.49
CA GLU A 840 8.61 -47.19 -0.16
C GLU A 840 9.37 -46.72 1.08
N GLU A 841 9.65 -47.60 2.05
CA GLU A 841 10.39 -47.23 3.28
C GLU A 841 11.86 -46.91 3.00
N GLU A 842 12.42 -47.54 1.97
CA GLU A 842 13.82 -47.35 1.57
C GLU A 842 13.96 -46.47 0.31
N ASN A 843 12.85 -46.02 -0.29
CA ASN A 843 12.82 -45.35 -1.60
C ASN A 843 13.62 -46.09 -2.69
N LYS A 844 13.42 -47.41 -2.76
CA LYS A 844 14.10 -48.27 -3.73
C LYS A 844 13.16 -48.75 -4.82
N PHE A 845 13.53 -48.44 -6.06
CA PHE A 845 12.83 -48.90 -7.25
C PHE A 845 13.56 -50.10 -7.85
N THR A 846 12.90 -51.26 -7.86
CA THR A 846 13.50 -52.50 -8.37
C THR A 846 12.81 -52.93 -9.66
N ILE A 847 13.61 -53.25 -10.67
CA ILE A 847 13.18 -53.76 -11.97
C ILE A 847 13.73 -55.17 -12.14
N GLU A 848 12.82 -56.10 -12.41
CA GLU A 848 13.12 -57.49 -12.71
C GLU A 848 13.05 -57.74 -14.21
N TYR A 849 14.15 -58.28 -14.75
CA TYR A 849 14.27 -58.63 -16.15
C TYR A 849 14.68 -60.09 -16.32
N HIS A 850 13.85 -60.86 -17.03
CA HIS A 850 14.06 -62.28 -17.34
C HIS A 850 14.30 -62.50 -18.84
N PRO A 851 15.45 -62.09 -19.41
CA PRO A 851 15.72 -62.29 -20.82
C PRO A 851 15.91 -63.77 -21.18
N THR A 852 15.68 -64.07 -22.46
CA THR A 852 16.14 -65.30 -23.10
C THR A 852 17.06 -64.95 -24.25
N PHE A 853 18.36 -65.11 -24.04
CA PHE A 853 19.39 -64.87 -25.05
C PHE A 853 19.50 -66.09 -25.97
N THR A 854 19.27 -65.89 -27.27
CA THR A 854 19.20 -67.00 -28.24
C THR A 854 20.49 -67.21 -29.02
N GLU A 855 21.37 -66.21 -29.10
CA GLU A 855 22.60 -66.26 -29.89
C GLU A 855 23.82 -66.47 -28.97
N ASP A 856 24.81 -67.23 -29.46
CA ASP A 856 26.12 -67.30 -28.81
C ASP A 856 26.90 -66.01 -29.07
N GLY A 857 27.58 -65.49 -28.04
CA GLY A 857 28.54 -64.39 -28.17
C GLY A 857 28.47 -63.35 -27.06
N THR A 858 29.11 -62.20 -27.27
CA THR A 858 29.18 -61.12 -26.29
C THR A 858 27.99 -60.17 -26.41
N TYR A 859 27.21 -60.08 -25.35
CA TYR A 859 26.16 -59.08 -25.18
C TYR A 859 26.68 -57.91 -24.33
N THR A 860 26.14 -56.72 -24.55
CA THR A 860 26.38 -55.56 -23.68
C THR A 860 25.05 -55.04 -23.15
N LEU A 861 24.89 -54.99 -21.82
CA LEU A 861 23.76 -54.32 -21.17
C LEU A 861 24.16 -52.90 -20.80
N ARG A 862 23.29 -51.94 -21.14
CA ARG A 862 23.39 -50.54 -20.74
C ARG A 862 22.15 -50.13 -19.96
N VAL A 863 22.35 -49.50 -18.80
CA VAL A 863 21.27 -49.03 -17.93
C VAL A 863 21.56 -47.62 -17.43
N GLN A 864 20.56 -46.74 -17.54
CA GLN A 864 20.54 -45.42 -16.90
C GLN A 864 19.20 -45.25 -16.18
N GLY A 865 19.24 -44.88 -14.90
CA GLY A 865 18.08 -44.43 -14.15
C GLY A 865 18.15 -42.93 -13.88
N GLN A 866 16.99 -42.33 -13.62
CA GLN A 866 16.84 -40.99 -13.05
C GLN A 866 15.90 -41.06 -11.85
N ASP A 867 16.18 -40.26 -10.82
CA ASP A 867 15.23 -40.04 -9.74
C ASP A 867 14.03 -39.19 -10.23
N LYS A 868 13.09 -38.91 -9.33
CA LYS A 868 11.88 -38.13 -9.67
C LYS A 868 12.16 -36.63 -9.83
N SER A 869 13.31 -36.16 -9.35
CA SER A 869 13.83 -34.79 -9.52
C SER A 869 14.55 -34.59 -10.86
N GLY A 870 14.88 -35.68 -11.55
CA GLY A 870 15.60 -35.71 -12.82
C GLY A 870 17.11 -35.86 -12.69
N ASN A 871 17.65 -36.18 -11.50
CA ASN A 871 19.07 -36.47 -11.35
C ASN A 871 19.37 -37.88 -11.88
N SER A 872 20.30 -37.98 -12.82
CA SER A 872 20.77 -39.25 -13.38
C SER A 872 21.54 -40.07 -12.35
N SER A 873 21.47 -41.40 -12.42
CA SER A 873 22.21 -42.31 -11.52
C SER A 873 23.75 -42.31 -11.69
N GLY A 874 24.28 -41.38 -12.48
CA GLY A 874 25.68 -41.22 -12.83
C GLY A 874 25.84 -40.33 -14.07
N ASP A 875 27.04 -39.78 -14.28
CA ASP A 875 27.38 -39.01 -15.49
C ASP A 875 27.38 -39.88 -16.75
N GLU A 876 27.73 -41.16 -16.59
CA GLU A 876 27.75 -42.18 -17.63
C GLU A 876 26.81 -43.34 -17.25
N PRO A 877 26.14 -43.97 -18.24
CA PRO A 877 25.28 -45.11 -17.97
C PRO A 877 26.09 -46.32 -17.50
N TYR A 878 25.48 -47.16 -16.66
CA TYR A 878 26.06 -48.45 -16.30
C TYR A 878 26.16 -49.31 -17.56
N GLU A 879 27.37 -49.80 -17.87
CA GLU A 879 27.62 -50.68 -19.01
C GLU A 879 28.40 -51.92 -18.57
N ILE A 880 27.91 -53.10 -18.98
CA ILE A 880 28.56 -54.37 -18.71
C ILE A 880 28.49 -55.29 -19.92
N GLN A 881 29.63 -55.86 -20.29
CA GLN A 881 29.76 -56.88 -21.34
C GLN A 881 29.76 -58.27 -20.72
N PHE A 882 29.02 -59.21 -21.27
CA PHE A 882 28.99 -60.60 -20.80
C PHE A 882 28.87 -61.57 -21.98
N GLU A 883 29.41 -62.77 -21.81
CA GLU A 883 29.39 -63.83 -22.83
C GLU A 883 28.24 -64.81 -22.56
N VAL A 884 27.40 -65.04 -23.56
CA VAL A 884 26.36 -66.08 -23.52
C VAL A 884 26.80 -67.25 -24.40
N ILE A 885 26.73 -68.45 -23.83
CA ILE A 885 27.05 -69.70 -24.52
C ILE A 885 25.91 -70.68 -24.28
N GLN A 886 25.16 -70.98 -25.33
CA GLN A 886 23.98 -71.84 -25.35
C GLN A 886 24.33 -73.30 -25.06
N LYS A 887 25.46 -73.75 -25.62
CA LYS A 887 25.92 -75.12 -25.45
C LYS A 887 26.21 -75.39 -23.97
N SER A 888 25.55 -76.39 -23.40
CA SER A 888 25.86 -76.88 -22.06
C SER A 888 27.21 -77.59 -22.07
N SER A 889 28.21 -77.00 -21.43
CA SER A 889 29.56 -77.57 -21.34
C SER A 889 30.21 -77.22 -20.02
N ILE A 890 31.12 -78.06 -19.55
CA ILE A 890 31.86 -77.85 -18.31
C ILE A 890 33.36 -77.95 -18.57
N SER A 891 34.16 -77.03 -18.02
CA SER A 891 35.61 -77.19 -18.03
C SER A 891 36.03 -78.38 -17.17
N ASN A 892 37.30 -78.78 -17.27
CA ASN A 892 37.85 -79.59 -16.19
C ASN A 892 37.70 -78.85 -14.85
N ILE A 893 37.46 -79.58 -13.77
CA ILE A 893 37.41 -79.02 -12.41
C ILE A 893 38.83 -78.98 -11.86
N TYR A 894 39.39 -77.80 -11.69
CA TYR A 894 40.75 -77.58 -11.21
C TYR A 894 40.77 -77.51 -9.68
N ASN A 895 41.76 -78.08 -9.03
CA ASN A 895 41.94 -77.87 -7.60
C ASN A 895 42.96 -76.75 -7.34
N TYR A 896 42.66 -75.83 -6.42
CA TYR A 896 43.51 -74.71 -6.05
C TYR A 896 43.43 -74.39 -4.54
N PRO A 897 44.57 -74.25 -3.84
CA PRO A 897 45.93 -74.45 -4.33
C PRO A 897 46.25 -75.92 -4.65
N ASN A 898 47.24 -76.15 -5.53
CA ASN A 898 47.80 -77.47 -5.84
C ASN A 898 49.31 -77.33 -6.17
N PRO A 899 50.24 -77.88 -5.36
CA PRO A 899 50.03 -78.66 -4.14
C PRO A 899 49.34 -77.91 -3.00
N PHE A 900 48.74 -78.63 -2.06
CA PHE A 900 48.12 -78.07 -0.85
C PHE A 900 48.55 -78.81 0.42
N SER A 901 48.53 -78.12 1.56
CA SER A 901 48.92 -78.68 2.87
C SER A 901 47.77 -78.76 3.87
N THR A 902 46.84 -77.81 3.81
CA THR A 902 45.69 -77.72 4.73
C THR A 902 44.37 -78.01 4.04
N LYS A 903 44.08 -77.31 2.94
CA LYS A 903 42.87 -77.49 2.14
C LYS A 903 43.05 -77.07 0.68
N THR A 904 42.23 -77.62 -0.21
CA THR A 904 42.13 -77.22 -1.62
C THR A 904 40.66 -77.02 -2.00
N HIS A 905 40.38 -75.97 -2.76
CA HIS A 905 39.07 -75.68 -3.35
C HIS A 905 39.06 -76.14 -4.80
N PHE A 906 37.88 -76.22 -5.41
CA PHE A 906 37.71 -76.61 -6.79
C PHE A 906 37.21 -75.42 -7.62
N ALA A 907 37.77 -75.19 -8.79
CA ALA A 907 37.43 -74.10 -9.69
C ALA A 907 37.07 -74.65 -11.07
N PHE A 908 35.96 -74.19 -11.64
CA PHE A 908 35.50 -74.66 -12.95
C PHE A 908 34.58 -73.63 -13.60
N THR A 909 34.41 -73.76 -14.91
CA THR A 909 33.49 -72.94 -15.69
C THR A 909 32.38 -73.83 -16.22
N LEU A 910 31.14 -73.40 -16.04
CA LEU A 910 29.94 -74.05 -16.56
C LEU A 910 29.27 -73.13 -17.58
N THR A 911 28.78 -73.67 -18.69
CA THR A 911 28.05 -72.92 -19.73
C THR A 911 26.71 -73.59 -20.03
N GLY A 912 25.84 -72.93 -20.78
CA GLY A 912 24.48 -73.39 -21.09
C GLY A 912 23.42 -72.86 -20.13
N SER A 913 22.19 -73.32 -20.30
CA SER A 913 21.01 -72.83 -19.56
C SER A 913 20.54 -73.76 -18.44
N LYS A 914 21.20 -74.91 -18.25
CA LYS A 914 20.85 -75.89 -17.22
C LYS A 914 22.04 -76.14 -16.30
N ILE A 915 21.78 -76.13 -15.00
CA ILE A 915 22.76 -76.55 -13.98
C ILE A 915 22.77 -78.10 -13.95
N PRO A 916 23.94 -78.74 -13.76
CA PRO A 916 24.04 -80.19 -13.59
C PRO A 916 23.12 -80.73 -12.50
N ASP A 917 22.38 -81.81 -12.78
CA ASP A 917 21.63 -82.56 -11.76
C ASP A 917 22.58 -83.32 -10.82
N LYS A 918 23.77 -83.65 -11.33
CA LYS A 918 24.81 -84.37 -10.61
C LYS A 918 26.18 -83.82 -10.95
N LEU A 919 26.93 -83.39 -9.93
CA LEU A 919 28.32 -82.95 -10.07
C LEU A 919 29.17 -83.52 -8.93
N GLU A 920 29.77 -84.69 -9.14
CA GLU A 920 30.52 -85.42 -8.12
C GLU A 920 32.02 -85.45 -8.41
N ILE A 921 32.84 -85.12 -7.40
CA ILE A 921 34.29 -85.33 -7.42
C ILE A 921 34.60 -86.60 -6.65
N GLN A 922 35.20 -87.57 -7.33
CA GLN A 922 35.69 -88.80 -6.73
C GLN A 922 37.21 -88.74 -6.63
N ILE A 923 37.73 -88.82 -5.40
CA ILE A 923 39.16 -88.76 -5.11
C ILE A 923 39.65 -90.18 -4.80
N LEU A 924 40.73 -90.58 -5.44
CA LEU A 924 41.32 -91.92 -5.39
C LEU A 924 42.81 -91.86 -5.07
N ASN A 925 43.32 -92.88 -4.38
CA ASN A 925 44.76 -93.06 -4.22
C ASN A 925 45.39 -93.60 -5.52
N VAL A 926 46.74 -93.63 -5.60
CA VAL A 926 47.48 -94.15 -6.77
C VAL A 926 47.20 -95.62 -7.12
N ARG A 927 46.57 -96.39 -6.21
CA ARG A 927 46.14 -97.77 -6.45
C ARG A 927 44.70 -97.87 -6.99
N GLY A 928 44.02 -96.75 -7.21
CA GLY A 928 42.64 -96.71 -7.71
C GLY A 928 41.57 -96.98 -6.65
N ARG A 929 41.89 -96.90 -5.35
CA ARG A 929 40.88 -97.00 -4.28
C ARG A 929 40.27 -95.62 -4.02
N LEU A 930 38.93 -95.53 -4.03
CA LEU A 930 38.17 -94.35 -3.63
C LEU A 930 38.46 -94.01 -2.16
N VAL A 931 38.89 -92.78 -1.90
CA VAL A 931 39.18 -92.28 -0.56
C VAL A 931 38.20 -91.20 -0.13
N LYS A 932 37.62 -90.41 -1.05
CA LYS A 932 36.62 -89.39 -0.74
C LYS A 932 35.70 -89.18 -1.94
N GLN A 933 34.40 -89.01 -1.70
CA GLN A 933 33.43 -88.57 -2.69
C GLN A 933 32.81 -87.25 -2.23
N ILE A 934 32.73 -86.28 -3.13
CA ILE A 934 32.23 -84.94 -2.85
C ILE A 934 31.14 -84.65 -3.88
N SER A 935 29.89 -84.56 -3.44
CA SER A 935 28.79 -84.07 -4.28
C SER A 935 28.75 -82.55 -4.21
N LEU A 936 29.10 -81.85 -5.29
CA LEU A 936 29.10 -80.38 -5.31
C LEU A 936 27.69 -79.81 -5.32
N THR A 937 26.75 -80.45 -6.02
CA THR A 937 25.34 -80.04 -6.10
C THR A 937 24.60 -80.14 -4.77
N ASP A 938 24.99 -81.07 -3.89
CA ASP A 938 24.38 -81.22 -2.57
C ASP A 938 24.98 -80.28 -1.51
N ASN A 939 26.20 -79.78 -1.77
CA ASN A 939 26.99 -79.05 -0.76
C ASN A 939 27.03 -77.54 -0.98
N GLN A 940 26.62 -77.03 -2.15
CA GLN A 940 26.60 -75.59 -2.45
C GLN A 940 25.71 -75.28 -3.67
N VAL A 941 25.42 -74.00 -3.86
CA VAL A 941 24.75 -73.51 -5.07
C VAL A 941 25.76 -73.45 -6.23
N ILE A 942 25.42 -74.08 -7.35
CA ILE A 942 26.21 -74.05 -8.59
C ILE A 942 25.53 -73.07 -9.55
N ARG A 943 26.32 -72.23 -10.22
CA ARG A 943 25.82 -71.25 -11.19
C ARG A 943 26.42 -71.47 -12.57
N ILE A 944 25.77 -70.93 -13.60
CA ILE A 944 26.40 -70.79 -14.92
C ILE A 944 27.53 -69.75 -14.80
N GLY A 945 28.62 -69.98 -15.52
CA GLY A 945 29.83 -69.17 -15.49
C GLY A 945 30.92 -69.74 -14.60
N ASN A 946 31.76 -68.85 -14.07
CA ASN A 946 32.91 -69.21 -13.26
C ASN A 946 32.51 -69.53 -11.82
N ASN A 947 32.91 -70.71 -11.36
CA ASN A 947 32.63 -71.23 -10.03
C ASN A 947 33.93 -71.51 -9.29
N ILE A 948 33.98 -71.14 -8.01
CA ILE A 948 34.96 -71.63 -7.03
C ILE A 948 34.15 -72.22 -5.89
N THR A 949 34.43 -73.47 -5.53
CA THR A 949 33.64 -74.18 -4.53
C THR A 949 33.86 -73.60 -3.15
N GLU A 950 32.79 -73.39 -2.38
CA GLU A 950 32.86 -73.13 -0.94
C GLU A 950 33.38 -74.38 -0.21
N TYR A 951 32.94 -75.56 -0.65
CA TYR A 951 33.45 -76.83 -0.17
C TYR A 951 34.95 -76.95 -0.48
N PHE A 952 35.72 -77.37 0.51
CA PHE A 952 37.14 -77.66 0.37
C PHE A 952 37.46 -79.09 0.81
N TRP A 953 38.46 -79.70 0.19
CA TRP A 953 39.00 -80.96 0.67
C TRP A 953 40.22 -80.72 1.55
N ASP A 954 40.20 -81.25 2.77
CA ASP A 954 41.23 -81.09 3.79
C ASP A 954 42.25 -82.24 3.85
N GLY A 955 42.26 -83.09 2.82
CA GLY A 955 43.16 -84.25 2.74
C GLY A 955 42.82 -85.35 3.75
N LYS A 956 41.53 -85.50 4.11
CA LYS A 956 40.99 -86.65 4.85
C LYS A 956 40.16 -87.57 3.95
N ASP A 957 39.98 -88.81 4.36
CA ASP A 957 39.10 -89.77 3.68
C ASP A 957 37.60 -89.56 4.04
N GLU A 958 36.73 -90.42 3.53
CA GLU A 958 35.29 -90.36 3.77
C GLU A 958 34.90 -90.46 5.25
N PHE A 959 35.74 -91.08 6.07
CA PHE A 959 35.50 -91.31 7.50
C PHE A 959 36.19 -90.26 8.39
N GLY A 960 36.90 -89.29 7.79
CA GLY A 960 37.60 -88.22 8.49
C GLY A 960 39.02 -88.58 8.91
N ASP A 961 39.58 -89.71 8.44
CA ASP A 961 40.96 -90.07 8.76
C ASP A 961 41.95 -89.32 7.85
N PRO A 962 43.06 -88.81 8.42
CA PRO A 962 44.07 -88.08 7.66
C PRO A 962 44.80 -88.97 6.65
N LEU A 963 44.88 -88.52 5.41
CA LEU A 963 45.59 -89.20 4.34
C LEU A 963 47.08 -88.84 4.31
N ALA A 964 47.92 -89.76 3.82
CA ALA A 964 49.37 -89.59 3.75
C ALA A 964 49.80 -88.60 2.64
N ASN A 965 50.97 -87.97 2.81
CA ASN A 965 51.56 -87.12 1.78
C ASN A 965 51.76 -87.89 0.47
N GLY A 966 51.39 -87.28 -0.65
CA GLY A 966 51.52 -87.92 -1.95
C GLY A 966 50.55 -87.43 -3.00
N ILE A 967 50.55 -88.15 -4.11
CA ILE A 967 49.71 -87.86 -5.27
C ILE A 967 48.36 -88.58 -5.10
N TYR A 968 47.28 -87.83 -5.23
CA TYR A 968 45.92 -88.33 -5.35
C TYR A 968 45.39 -88.04 -6.74
N LEU A 969 44.62 -88.96 -7.29
CA LEU A 969 43.96 -88.80 -8.57
C LEU A 969 42.49 -88.52 -8.31
N TYR A 970 41.88 -87.65 -9.09
CA TYR A 970 40.43 -87.47 -9.03
C TYR A 970 39.83 -87.49 -10.42
N ARG A 971 38.56 -87.86 -10.45
CA ARG A 971 37.71 -87.75 -11.63
C ARG A 971 36.43 -87.05 -11.24
N VAL A 972 35.82 -86.42 -12.22
CA VAL A 972 34.53 -85.73 -12.08
C VAL A 972 33.47 -86.52 -12.82
N ILE A 973 32.31 -86.66 -12.21
CA ILE A 973 31.09 -87.17 -12.85
C ILE A 973 30.11 -86.00 -12.90
N SER A 974 29.75 -85.58 -14.11
CA SER A 974 28.86 -84.45 -14.35
C SER A 974 27.76 -84.85 -15.32
N GLU A 975 26.49 -84.75 -14.89
CA GLU A 975 25.33 -85.16 -15.68
C GLU A 975 24.25 -84.07 -15.67
N ILE A 976 23.62 -83.82 -16.83
CA ILE A 976 22.38 -83.06 -17.00
C ILE A 976 21.37 -84.02 -17.63
N GLU A 977 20.18 -84.17 -17.03
CA GLU A 977 19.11 -85.05 -17.50
C GLU A 977 19.54 -86.52 -17.67
N ASN A 978 20.51 -86.98 -16.85
CA ASN A 978 21.18 -88.29 -16.92
C ASN A 978 22.08 -88.51 -18.16
N GLU A 979 22.45 -87.45 -18.88
CA GLU A 979 23.46 -87.48 -19.95
C GLU A 979 24.75 -86.78 -19.50
N ALA A 980 25.90 -87.29 -19.93
CA ALA A 980 27.19 -86.69 -19.61
C ALA A 980 27.32 -85.31 -20.28
N ILE A 981 27.76 -84.32 -19.52
CA ILE A 981 27.95 -82.95 -20.03
C ILE A 981 29.17 -82.89 -20.95
N ASP A 982 29.06 -82.15 -22.06
CA ASP A 982 30.17 -81.96 -22.98
C ASP A 982 31.34 -81.23 -22.31
N HIS A 983 32.56 -81.67 -22.61
CA HIS A 983 33.79 -81.03 -22.12
C HIS A 983 34.05 -79.69 -22.83
N ARG A 984 34.36 -78.65 -22.06
CA ARG A 984 34.82 -77.34 -22.55
C ARG A 984 36.33 -77.29 -22.56
N ASP A 985 36.91 -77.11 -23.75
CA ASP A 985 38.35 -76.98 -23.91
C ASP A 985 38.88 -75.71 -23.23
N THR A 986 39.91 -75.86 -22.41
CA THR A 986 40.58 -74.74 -21.74
C THR A 986 42.10 -74.93 -21.76
N GLN A 987 42.88 -73.85 -21.58
CA GLN A 987 44.36 -73.96 -21.55
C GLN A 987 44.87 -74.89 -20.44
N GLY A 988 44.11 -75.03 -19.35
CA GLY A 988 44.42 -75.87 -18.20
C GLY A 988 44.25 -77.38 -18.45
N ASP A 989 43.62 -77.80 -19.56
CA ASP A 989 43.35 -79.21 -19.84
C ASP A 989 44.63 -80.05 -19.98
N LYS A 990 45.76 -79.40 -20.25
CA LYS A 990 47.10 -80.03 -20.24
C LYS A 990 47.44 -80.68 -18.88
N ALA A 991 46.82 -80.24 -17.80
CA ALA A 991 46.99 -80.80 -16.46
C ALA A 991 46.20 -82.12 -16.24
N PHE A 992 45.31 -82.47 -17.17
CA PHE A 992 44.46 -83.66 -17.09
C PHE A 992 44.94 -84.74 -18.07
N THR A 993 44.72 -86.01 -17.72
CA THR A 993 45.01 -87.13 -18.62
C THR A 993 43.84 -88.09 -18.61
N LYS A 994 43.14 -88.23 -19.76
CA LYS A 994 41.91 -89.04 -19.90
C LYS A 994 40.80 -88.68 -18.88
N GLY A 995 40.61 -87.39 -18.58
CA GLY A 995 39.61 -86.91 -17.63
C GLY A 995 40.00 -87.05 -16.15
N TRP A 996 41.24 -87.45 -15.85
CA TRP A 996 41.75 -87.53 -14.48
C TRP A 996 42.64 -86.34 -14.16
N GLY A 997 42.34 -85.67 -13.04
CA GLY A 997 43.17 -84.63 -12.44
C GLY A 997 44.11 -85.21 -11.38
N LYS A 998 45.22 -84.51 -11.12
CA LYS A 998 46.22 -84.87 -10.10
C LYS A 998 46.25 -83.83 -9.00
N MET A 999 46.18 -84.27 -7.75
CA MET A 999 46.34 -83.42 -6.57
C MET A 999 47.56 -83.86 -5.78
N TYR A 1000 48.31 -82.89 -5.26
CA TYR A 1000 49.48 -83.13 -4.43
C TYR A 1000 49.17 -82.66 -3.00
N LEU A 1001 49.04 -83.61 -2.08
CA LEU A 1001 48.90 -83.34 -0.64
C LEU A 1001 50.29 -83.35 0.01
N ILE A 1002 50.67 -82.23 0.62
CA ILE A 1002 51.95 -82.03 1.30
C ILE A 1002 51.68 -81.51 2.71
N ARG A 1003 51.63 -82.41 3.70
CA ARG A 1003 51.58 -82.04 5.12
C ARG A 1003 52.95 -81.73 5.68
#